data_AF-A0AAD7UA70-F1
#
_entry.id   AF-A0AAD7UA70-F1
#
_cell.length_a   1.000
_cell.length_b   1.000
_cell.length_c   1.000
_cell.angle_alpha   90.00
_cell.angle_beta   90.00
_cell.angle_gamma   90.00
#
_symmetry.space_group_name_H-M   'P 1'
#
loop_
_entity.id
_entity.type
_entity.pdbx_description
1 polymer ?
#
loop_
_entity_poly.entity_id
_entity_poly.type
_entity_poly.pdbx_seq_one_letter_code
_entity_poly.pdbx_strand_id
1 'polypeptide(L)'
;MSLRCVGLCGVDDSVEPSLLSAIGSRWVRAELGVLFRPGLEGEPRYPTREWCEKVANVGKRTSPPLRLAAHLCGRAVDAVLAGDVRFVKETLVPWGFRRVQLNATRRNGCTRSNLSSAAGNVLLACEAVPEVEWIIQANDETKGLWERVVVGKKPNLSLLWDASCGTGRKLDMSGEGAPPSLDVACGYAGGLNPQTIVPTLQEIRRTETRAIWVDMESGLRSLVDGLDRFDVNKAWAVCAKIDEEGWDVVAPALVAPEPVPPTTRVSGHAVLAHKVTLLRDRRTKPREFRAIMREITFYLGYEVTAKMPTAARHDCVAPSGVFVGAGARLAARVALVPIMRAGLGMVEPMLDILPNAAVHQVGMFKRGGPFDRPIEYYSRLPKRRGCDLAIILDPVIATSRTVHAVVSKVEAWGAKRVVVVGVLASRQGLEALYADHPNVDVHVAQVDGCLTSDGEMLPGLGDPGDRLFGAPGSRLEEEEEQQQQQVSAPPSVDDPSSEEEVPSASRAYKRPRTTEDRPSTTVLGPIVDGDEDAIEPPIETLDAKDSATQLTTHDGSFGTNPARMNWGAKTAFERGPVVATTRHTLNRNAIGAHAGGYSIYRALAVASGGLDTSAVPKLGLTTPAARIGPHDSWTDETKIVTMDPWGHAISEGFGAWLRKGYDVRPTIAVTKAHVELPECKEAMRLNRLTPDGTVLAASGTSLVTKAAIEPVWYLPGVAARFGVDERVLRDSLFAETNSMYPELITRPDLKLFLPPIGGMTVYVWGDPDKISDSNVELTCRVHDECNGSDVFGSDICTCRPYLTHAIEECIKTAQRGGVGIVVYFRKEGRALGEVTKYLVYNMRKRQRGGDRAAEYFKCTQSVAGVTDTRFQALMPDVLHWLGIKKIHRFISMSDMKYEAITKTGIEIVERVEIPPELVPADAQVEIAAKVHHGYHGGKSYEVDADKVNQVKGRDYY
;
A
#
# COMPACT_ATOMS: atom_id res chain seq x y z
N MET A 1 -23.91 -7.55 -27.56
CA MET A 1 -23.86 -8.73 -28.48
C MET A 1 -22.44 -9.23 -28.42
N SER A 2 -22.22 -10.49 -28.03
CA SER A 2 -20.87 -10.97 -27.72
C SER A 2 -20.21 -11.65 -28.92
N LEU A 3 -19.05 -11.16 -29.34
CA LEU A 3 -18.15 -11.88 -30.25
C LEU A 3 -17.36 -12.91 -29.44
N ARG A 4 -17.70 -14.18 -29.59
CA ARG A 4 -17.15 -15.30 -28.80
C ARG A 4 -15.71 -15.62 -29.16
N CYS A 5 -15.36 -15.53 -30.43
CA CYS A 5 -14.07 -15.97 -30.96
C CYS A 5 -13.68 -15.24 -32.27
N VAL A 6 -12.38 -15.08 -32.47
CA VAL A 6 -11.75 -14.54 -33.70
C VAL A 6 -10.74 -15.58 -34.18
N GLY A 7 -11.12 -16.36 -35.19
CA GLY A 7 -10.30 -17.39 -35.81
C GLY A 7 -9.26 -16.80 -36.74
N LEU A 8 -8.01 -16.78 -36.29
CA LEU A 8 -6.81 -16.44 -37.05
C LEU A 8 -6.31 -17.71 -37.75
N CYS A 9 -6.80 -17.96 -38.96
CA CYS A 9 -6.66 -19.23 -39.64
C CYS A 9 -5.49 -19.23 -40.64
N GLY A 10 -5.00 -20.43 -40.98
CA GLY A 10 -3.92 -20.59 -41.95
C GLY A 10 -2.54 -20.30 -41.38
N VAL A 11 -2.35 -20.52 -40.09
CA VAL A 11 -1.02 -20.41 -39.47
C VAL A 11 -0.18 -21.64 -39.81
N ASP A 12 1.10 -21.44 -40.08
CA ASP A 12 2.02 -22.49 -40.53
C ASP A 12 3.47 -22.24 -40.07
N ASP A 13 4.40 -23.06 -40.57
CA ASP A 13 5.83 -23.03 -40.30
C ASP A 13 6.52 -21.68 -40.57
N SER A 14 5.87 -20.74 -41.28
CA SER A 14 6.43 -19.41 -41.51
C SER A 14 6.48 -18.52 -40.26
N VAL A 15 5.84 -18.94 -39.15
CA VAL A 15 5.79 -18.19 -37.90
C VAL A 15 6.18 -19.07 -36.72
N GLU A 16 7.04 -18.52 -35.85
CA GLU A 16 7.44 -19.20 -34.62
C GLU A 16 6.26 -19.29 -33.64
N PRO A 17 5.92 -20.48 -33.11
CA PRO A 17 4.80 -20.69 -32.18
C PRO A 17 4.76 -19.76 -30.96
N SER A 18 5.92 -19.32 -30.46
CA SER A 18 6.01 -18.38 -29.34
C SER A 18 5.46 -16.99 -29.65
N LEU A 19 5.54 -16.52 -30.90
CA LEU A 19 4.98 -15.23 -31.31
C LEU A 19 3.45 -15.26 -31.32
N LEU A 20 2.86 -16.41 -31.66
CA LEU A 20 1.41 -16.62 -31.64
C LEU A 20 0.86 -16.65 -30.22
N SER A 21 1.66 -17.13 -29.25
CA SER A 21 1.32 -17.03 -27.84
C SER A 21 1.13 -15.58 -27.38
N ALA A 22 1.91 -14.62 -27.90
CA ALA A 22 1.75 -13.23 -27.52
C ALA A 22 0.34 -12.69 -27.89
N ILE A 23 -0.19 -13.09 -29.05
CA ILE A 23 -1.54 -12.72 -29.47
C ILE A 23 -2.59 -13.39 -28.58
N GLY A 24 -2.49 -14.69 -28.33
CA GLY A 24 -3.45 -15.43 -27.50
C GLY A 24 -3.46 -14.99 -26.03
N SER A 25 -2.31 -14.61 -25.48
CA SER A 25 -2.18 -14.07 -24.13
C SER A 25 -2.75 -12.66 -24.00
N ARG A 26 -2.64 -11.84 -25.05
CA ARG A 26 -3.18 -10.47 -25.07
C ARG A 26 -4.68 -10.44 -25.32
N TRP A 27 -5.17 -11.28 -26.23
CA TRP A 27 -6.56 -11.36 -26.65
C TRP A 27 -7.11 -12.78 -26.48
N VAL A 28 -7.78 -13.03 -25.35
CA VAL A 28 -8.36 -14.33 -25.01
C VAL A 28 -9.39 -14.84 -26.05
N ARG A 29 -9.96 -13.93 -26.85
CA ARG A 29 -10.88 -14.24 -27.94
C ARG A 29 -10.19 -14.75 -29.21
N ALA A 30 -8.88 -14.54 -29.35
CA ALA A 30 -8.12 -15.01 -30.51
C ALA A 30 -7.97 -16.54 -30.45
N GLU A 31 -8.22 -17.19 -31.58
CA GLU A 31 -8.06 -18.63 -31.75
C GLU A 31 -7.24 -18.90 -33.00
N LEU A 32 -6.31 -19.84 -32.90
CA LEU A 32 -5.44 -20.19 -34.02
C LEU A 32 -6.08 -21.33 -34.82
N GLY A 33 -6.46 -21.05 -36.06
CA GLY A 33 -6.99 -22.02 -36.99
C GLY A 33 -5.87 -22.71 -37.76
N VAL A 34 -5.65 -24.00 -37.48
CA VAL A 34 -4.60 -24.84 -38.09
C VAL A 34 -5.22 -25.76 -39.13
N LEU A 35 -4.74 -25.72 -40.37
CA LEU A 35 -5.28 -26.53 -41.46
C LEU A 35 -4.54 -27.87 -41.57
N PHE A 36 -5.32 -28.95 -41.64
CA PHE A 36 -4.80 -30.31 -41.80
C PHE A 36 -5.22 -30.87 -43.14
N ARG A 37 -4.26 -31.00 -44.07
CA ARG A 37 -4.47 -31.63 -45.37
C ARG A 37 -3.35 -32.62 -45.67
N PRO A 38 -3.56 -33.92 -45.41
CA PRO A 38 -2.54 -34.93 -45.66
C PRO A 38 -2.09 -34.94 -47.12
N GLY A 39 -0.78 -34.76 -47.35
CA GLY A 39 -0.12 -34.64 -48.65
C GLY A 39 0.29 -33.23 -49.05
N LEU A 40 0.02 -32.20 -48.24
CA LEU A 40 0.47 -30.81 -48.43
C LEU A 40 1.20 -30.25 -47.19
N GLU A 41 1.61 -31.10 -46.25
CA GLU A 41 2.33 -30.65 -45.05
C GLU A 41 3.64 -29.93 -45.40
N GLY A 42 3.85 -28.75 -44.82
CA GLY A 42 4.99 -27.87 -45.09
C GLY A 42 4.77 -26.87 -46.23
N GLU A 43 3.68 -26.99 -47.00
CA GLU A 43 3.27 -25.97 -47.96
C GLU A 43 2.61 -24.78 -47.25
N PRO A 44 2.57 -23.58 -47.87
CA PRO A 44 1.87 -22.43 -47.30
C PRO A 44 0.44 -22.78 -46.86
N ARG A 45 0.11 -22.42 -45.62
CA ARG A 45 -1.14 -22.66 -44.86
C ARG A 45 -1.27 -24.04 -44.21
N TYR A 46 -0.43 -25.00 -44.55
CA TYR A 46 -0.52 -26.38 -44.09
C TYR A 46 0.73 -26.76 -43.28
N PRO A 47 0.71 -26.58 -41.95
CA PRO A 47 1.91 -26.78 -41.16
C PRO A 47 2.42 -28.21 -41.18
N THR A 48 3.72 -28.35 -40.94
CA THR A 48 4.32 -29.64 -40.63
C THR A 48 3.82 -30.19 -39.30
N ARG A 49 3.90 -31.51 -39.15
CA ARG A 49 3.58 -32.19 -37.89
C ARG A 49 4.46 -31.69 -36.74
N GLU A 50 5.75 -31.47 -37.00
CA GLU A 50 6.69 -30.96 -36.00
C GLU A 50 6.24 -29.60 -35.47
N TRP A 51 5.82 -28.70 -36.36
CA TRP A 51 5.31 -27.40 -35.97
C TRP A 51 4.01 -27.51 -35.16
N CYS A 52 3.09 -28.39 -35.54
CA CYS A 52 1.86 -28.64 -34.78
C CYS A 52 2.13 -29.12 -33.35
N GLU A 53 3.11 -30.01 -33.16
CA GLU A 53 3.53 -30.49 -31.84
C GLU A 53 4.16 -29.35 -31.02
N LYS A 54 4.94 -28.46 -31.64
CA LYS A 54 5.47 -27.25 -30.98
C LYS A 54 4.36 -26.31 -30.54
N VAL A 55 3.37 -26.02 -31.39
CA VAL A 55 2.22 -25.19 -31.03
C VAL A 55 1.40 -25.82 -29.90
N ALA A 56 1.16 -27.12 -29.92
CA ALA A 56 0.47 -27.82 -28.85
C ALA A 56 1.22 -27.71 -27.50
N ASN A 57 2.55 -27.85 -27.54
CA ASN A 57 3.40 -27.70 -26.36
C ASN A 57 3.44 -26.26 -25.83
N VAL A 58 3.55 -25.27 -26.70
CA VAL A 58 3.47 -23.85 -26.33
C VAL A 58 2.09 -23.52 -25.77
N GLY A 59 1.02 -23.99 -26.43
CA GLY A 59 -0.36 -23.76 -26.00
C GLY A 59 -0.66 -24.27 -24.59
N LYS A 60 -0.08 -25.41 -24.19
CA LYS A 60 -0.20 -25.95 -22.84
C LYS A 60 0.56 -25.16 -21.77
N ARG A 61 1.63 -24.45 -22.15
CA ARG A 61 2.51 -23.71 -21.21
C ARG A 61 2.12 -22.23 -21.06
N THR A 62 1.14 -21.78 -21.82
CA THR A 62 0.70 -20.38 -21.85
C THR A 62 -0.51 -20.17 -20.95
N SER A 63 -0.65 -18.96 -20.43
CA SER A 63 -1.77 -18.61 -19.56
C SER A 63 -2.41 -17.29 -19.99
N PRO A 64 -3.68 -17.31 -20.45
CA PRO A 64 -4.51 -18.50 -20.65
C PRO A 64 -3.93 -19.43 -21.75
N PRO A 65 -4.27 -20.73 -21.74
CA PRO A 65 -3.86 -21.64 -22.81
C PRO A 65 -4.33 -21.16 -24.18
N LEU A 66 -3.50 -21.36 -25.20
CA LEU A 66 -3.87 -21.02 -26.57
C LEU A 66 -5.15 -21.75 -27.00
N ARG A 67 -6.10 -21.00 -27.57
CA ARG A 67 -7.28 -21.59 -28.22
C ARG A 67 -6.87 -22.07 -29.60
N LEU A 68 -7.13 -23.35 -29.88
CA LEU A 68 -6.75 -24.02 -31.12
C LEU A 68 -7.99 -24.62 -31.79
N ALA A 69 -8.15 -24.31 -33.08
CA ALA A 69 -9.15 -24.90 -33.97
C ALA A 69 -8.48 -25.66 -35.12
N ALA A 70 -8.95 -26.88 -35.40
CA ALA A 70 -8.44 -27.71 -36.49
C ALA A 70 -9.37 -27.62 -37.70
N HIS A 71 -8.82 -27.32 -38.87
CA HIS A 71 -9.55 -27.21 -40.12
C HIS A 71 -9.19 -28.42 -40.99
N LEU A 72 -10.05 -29.43 -41.02
CA LEU A 72 -9.80 -30.69 -41.72
C LEU A 72 -10.13 -30.55 -43.20
N CYS A 73 -9.17 -30.86 -44.05
CA CYS A 73 -9.23 -30.79 -45.50
C CYS A 73 -8.75 -32.12 -46.14
N GLY A 74 -9.08 -32.35 -47.41
CA GLY A 74 -8.64 -33.53 -48.16
C GLY A 74 -9.05 -34.86 -47.49
N ARG A 75 -8.09 -35.78 -47.38
CA ARG A 75 -8.33 -37.09 -46.74
C ARG A 75 -8.71 -36.98 -45.26
N ALA A 76 -8.34 -35.90 -44.57
CA ALA A 76 -8.68 -35.74 -43.16
C ALA A 76 -10.18 -35.49 -42.95
N VAL A 77 -10.83 -34.70 -43.83
CA VAL A 77 -12.28 -34.53 -43.78
C VAL A 77 -13.02 -35.77 -44.30
N ASP A 78 -12.50 -36.42 -45.35
CA ASP A 78 -13.09 -37.65 -45.88
C ASP A 78 -13.14 -38.77 -44.82
N ALA A 79 -12.13 -38.86 -43.94
CA ALA A 79 -12.11 -39.82 -42.82
C ALA A 79 -13.27 -39.59 -41.84
N VAL A 80 -13.51 -38.35 -41.41
CA VAL A 80 -14.62 -38.02 -40.52
C VAL A 80 -15.97 -38.26 -41.20
N LEU A 81 -16.10 -37.90 -42.48
CA LEU A 81 -17.32 -38.18 -43.27
C LEU A 81 -17.57 -39.71 -43.44
N ALA A 82 -16.52 -40.53 -43.36
CA ALA A 82 -16.62 -41.99 -43.34
C ALA A 82 -16.87 -42.58 -41.94
N GLY A 83 -16.86 -41.77 -40.88
CA GLY A 83 -17.08 -42.19 -39.49
C GLY A 83 -15.80 -42.45 -38.69
N ASP A 84 -14.62 -42.17 -39.25
CA ASP A 84 -13.34 -42.31 -38.53
C ASP A 84 -12.97 -41.01 -37.83
N VAL A 85 -13.02 -41.03 -36.50
CA VAL A 85 -12.69 -39.88 -35.62
C VAL A 85 -11.37 -40.07 -34.87
N ARG A 86 -10.58 -41.12 -35.16
CA ARG A 86 -9.36 -41.44 -34.41
C ARG A 86 -8.36 -40.29 -34.41
N PHE A 87 -8.14 -39.66 -35.55
CA PHE A 87 -7.24 -38.50 -35.63
C PHE A 87 -7.67 -37.35 -34.71
N VAL A 88 -8.98 -37.09 -34.62
CA VAL A 88 -9.52 -36.06 -33.74
C VAL A 88 -9.35 -36.46 -32.27
N LYS A 89 -9.75 -37.67 -31.92
CA LYS A 89 -9.78 -38.17 -30.54
C LYS A 89 -8.39 -38.46 -29.96
N GLU A 90 -7.53 -39.08 -30.74
CA GLU A 90 -6.22 -39.60 -30.29
C GLU A 90 -5.08 -38.60 -30.53
N THR A 91 -5.26 -37.61 -31.41
CA THR A 91 -4.22 -36.62 -31.73
C THR A 91 -4.64 -35.19 -31.39
N LEU A 92 -5.71 -34.68 -32.01
CA LEU A 92 -6.07 -33.27 -31.88
C LEU A 92 -6.53 -32.89 -30.45
N VAL A 93 -7.38 -33.71 -29.83
CA VAL A 93 -7.84 -33.48 -28.45
C VAL A 93 -6.67 -33.46 -27.45
N PRO A 94 -5.74 -34.43 -27.45
CA PRO A 94 -4.53 -34.38 -26.62
C PRO A 94 -3.61 -33.20 -26.91
N TRP A 95 -3.59 -32.68 -28.14
CA TRP A 95 -2.84 -31.48 -28.51
C TRP A 95 -3.52 -30.17 -28.07
N GLY A 96 -4.74 -30.22 -27.55
CA GLY A 96 -5.46 -29.07 -27.00
C GLY A 96 -6.47 -28.44 -27.97
N PHE A 97 -6.69 -29.03 -29.15
CA PHE A 97 -7.74 -28.59 -30.05
C PHE A 97 -9.11 -28.90 -29.45
N ARG A 98 -10.00 -27.90 -29.45
CA ARG A 98 -11.37 -28.02 -28.90
C ARG A 98 -12.45 -27.67 -29.92
N ARG A 99 -12.07 -27.17 -31.09
CA ARG A 99 -12.96 -26.92 -32.22
C ARG A 99 -12.40 -27.60 -33.45
N VAL A 100 -13.26 -28.26 -34.21
CA VAL A 100 -12.88 -28.99 -35.42
C VAL A 100 -13.83 -28.63 -36.54
N GLN A 101 -13.31 -27.94 -37.55
CA GLN A 101 -14.01 -27.55 -38.75
C GLN A 101 -13.84 -28.57 -39.87
N LEU A 102 -14.95 -28.98 -40.46
CA LEU A 102 -15.00 -29.88 -41.62
C LEU A 102 -15.15 -29.07 -42.91
N ASN A 103 -14.06 -28.95 -43.66
CA ASN A 103 -14.01 -28.25 -44.94
C ASN A 103 -14.34 -29.20 -46.10
N ALA A 104 -15.59 -29.66 -46.16
CA ALA A 104 -16.04 -30.70 -47.08
C ALA A 104 -16.32 -30.23 -48.52
N THR A 105 -15.51 -29.32 -49.06
CA THR A 105 -15.64 -28.82 -50.45
C THR A 105 -14.58 -29.43 -51.36
N ARG A 106 -14.87 -29.53 -52.67
CA ARG A 106 -13.94 -30.06 -53.67
C ARG A 106 -12.62 -29.28 -53.69
N ARG A 107 -12.68 -27.96 -53.51
CA ARG A 107 -11.49 -27.10 -53.46
C ARG A 107 -10.56 -27.44 -52.30
N ASN A 108 -11.14 -27.77 -51.15
CA ASN A 108 -10.42 -28.23 -49.98
C ASN A 108 -9.97 -29.70 -50.10
N GLY A 109 -10.21 -30.35 -51.24
CA GLY A 109 -9.73 -31.69 -51.56
C GLY A 109 -10.67 -32.82 -51.13
N CYS A 110 -11.91 -32.51 -50.72
CA CYS A 110 -12.93 -33.52 -50.42
C CYS A 110 -13.22 -34.34 -51.69
N THR A 111 -13.09 -35.66 -51.60
CA THR A 111 -13.27 -36.56 -52.76
C THR A 111 -14.68 -37.14 -52.85
N ARG A 112 -15.49 -36.97 -51.80
CA ARG A 112 -16.83 -37.55 -51.71
C ARG A 112 -17.86 -36.73 -52.49
N SER A 113 -18.57 -37.39 -53.41
CA SER A 113 -19.58 -36.76 -54.26
C SER A 113 -20.97 -36.64 -53.62
N ASN A 114 -21.34 -37.53 -52.69
CA ASN A 114 -22.63 -37.50 -51.98
C ASN A 114 -22.43 -37.21 -50.49
N LEU A 115 -22.36 -35.92 -50.16
CA LEU A 115 -22.18 -35.43 -48.78
C LEU A 115 -23.42 -35.69 -47.90
N SER A 116 -24.62 -35.75 -48.48
CA SER A 116 -25.87 -35.98 -47.76
C SER A 116 -25.92 -37.34 -47.04
N SER A 117 -25.17 -38.32 -47.55
CA SER A 117 -25.02 -39.65 -46.94
C SER A 117 -24.13 -39.67 -45.69
N ALA A 118 -23.30 -38.64 -45.49
CA ALA A 118 -22.34 -38.57 -44.38
C ALA A 118 -22.92 -37.92 -43.11
N ALA A 119 -24.12 -37.33 -43.18
CA ALA A 119 -24.73 -36.63 -42.05
C ALA A 119 -24.84 -37.49 -40.78
N GLY A 120 -25.23 -38.77 -40.93
CA GLY A 120 -25.30 -39.70 -39.80
C GLY A 120 -23.94 -39.94 -39.13
N ASN A 121 -22.88 -40.07 -39.92
CA ASN A 121 -21.52 -40.25 -39.40
C ASN A 121 -21.02 -39.00 -38.65
N VAL A 122 -21.36 -37.80 -39.13
CA VAL A 122 -21.02 -36.56 -38.44
C VAL A 122 -21.76 -36.44 -37.09
N LEU A 123 -23.03 -36.83 -37.03
CA LEU A 123 -23.79 -36.85 -35.78
C LEU A 123 -23.21 -37.86 -34.77
N LEU A 124 -22.77 -39.03 -35.25
CA LEU A 124 -22.06 -40.02 -34.43
C LEU A 124 -20.69 -39.50 -33.97
N ALA A 125 -19.98 -38.75 -34.81
CA ALA A 125 -18.72 -38.11 -34.44
C ALA A 125 -18.91 -37.10 -33.28
N CYS A 126 -20.01 -36.32 -33.32
CA CYS A 126 -20.37 -35.39 -32.25
C CYS A 126 -20.59 -36.11 -30.91
N GLU A 127 -21.16 -37.32 -30.93
CA GLU A 127 -21.36 -38.15 -29.74
C GLU A 127 -20.07 -38.83 -29.26
N ALA A 128 -19.22 -39.26 -30.19
CA ALA A 128 -17.99 -39.99 -29.91
C ALA A 128 -16.89 -39.10 -29.30
N VAL A 129 -16.94 -37.79 -29.57
CA VAL A 129 -16.00 -36.77 -29.07
C VAL A 129 -16.80 -35.54 -28.59
N PRO A 130 -17.51 -35.65 -27.45
CA PRO A 130 -18.37 -34.58 -26.92
C PRO A 130 -17.59 -33.34 -26.45
N GLU A 131 -16.28 -33.47 -26.19
CA GLU A 131 -15.39 -32.38 -25.79
C GLU A 131 -14.98 -31.44 -26.93
N VAL A 132 -15.32 -31.79 -28.17
CA VAL A 132 -15.05 -30.98 -29.37
C VAL A 132 -16.33 -30.33 -29.88
N GLU A 133 -16.23 -29.04 -30.21
CA GLU A 133 -17.21 -28.34 -31.03
C GLU A 133 -16.94 -28.64 -32.51
N TRP A 134 -17.89 -29.30 -33.16
CA TRP A 134 -17.84 -29.66 -34.57
C TRP A 134 -18.44 -28.56 -35.43
N ILE A 135 -17.66 -28.04 -36.36
CA ILE A 135 -18.06 -26.92 -37.22
C ILE A 135 -18.20 -27.43 -38.65
N ILE A 136 -19.36 -27.23 -39.27
CA ILE A 136 -19.57 -27.56 -40.68
C ILE A 136 -19.48 -26.29 -41.50
N GLN A 137 -18.59 -26.26 -42.50
CA GLN A 137 -18.55 -25.17 -43.47
C GLN A 137 -19.84 -25.21 -44.30
N ALA A 138 -20.68 -24.20 -44.16
CA ALA A 138 -21.97 -24.08 -44.81
C ALA A 138 -21.86 -23.19 -46.07
N ASN A 139 -22.20 -23.79 -47.21
CA ASN A 139 -22.32 -23.16 -48.53
C ASN A 139 -23.23 -24.03 -49.42
N ASP A 140 -23.38 -23.64 -50.69
CA ASP A 140 -24.21 -24.37 -51.66
C ASP A 140 -23.71 -25.79 -51.95
N GLU A 141 -22.39 -26.00 -51.98
CA GLU A 141 -21.77 -27.31 -52.24
C GLU A 141 -22.02 -28.29 -51.08
N THR A 142 -21.95 -27.80 -49.84
CA THR A 142 -22.14 -28.60 -48.63
C THR A 142 -23.59 -28.64 -48.13
N LYS A 143 -24.54 -28.01 -48.86
CA LYS A 143 -25.97 -27.90 -48.50
C LYS A 143 -26.61 -29.21 -48.08
N GLY A 144 -26.42 -30.25 -48.89
CA GLY A 144 -26.97 -31.57 -48.60
C GLY A 144 -26.46 -32.21 -47.29
N LEU A 145 -25.29 -31.78 -46.80
CA LEU A 145 -24.76 -32.20 -45.50
C LEU A 145 -25.33 -31.33 -44.37
N TRP A 146 -25.07 -30.03 -44.37
CA TRP A 146 -25.35 -29.18 -43.20
C TRP A 146 -26.85 -29.08 -42.89
N GLU A 147 -27.74 -29.08 -43.89
CA GLU A 147 -29.20 -29.10 -43.66
C GLU A 147 -29.63 -30.32 -42.86
N ARG A 148 -28.98 -31.47 -43.07
CA ARG A 148 -29.30 -32.72 -42.40
C ARG A 148 -28.69 -32.82 -41.00
N VAL A 149 -27.48 -32.30 -40.78
CA VAL A 149 -26.81 -32.37 -39.47
C VAL A 149 -27.49 -31.43 -38.46
N VAL A 150 -27.94 -30.25 -38.91
CA VAL A 150 -28.62 -29.26 -38.06
C VAL A 150 -29.93 -29.79 -37.47
N VAL A 151 -30.67 -30.61 -38.21
CA VAL A 151 -31.89 -31.27 -37.71
C VAL A 151 -31.60 -32.16 -36.49
N GLY A 152 -30.39 -32.70 -36.38
CA GLY A 152 -29.98 -33.54 -35.25
C GLY A 152 -29.77 -32.80 -33.92
N LYS A 153 -29.76 -31.45 -33.91
CA LYS A 153 -29.65 -30.57 -32.73
C LYS A 153 -28.62 -31.02 -31.68
N LYS A 154 -27.40 -31.34 -32.09
CA LYS A 154 -26.32 -31.67 -31.15
C LYS A 154 -25.80 -30.39 -30.46
N PRO A 155 -25.56 -30.42 -29.13
CA PRO A 155 -25.15 -29.23 -28.38
C PRO A 155 -23.72 -28.75 -28.71
N ASN A 156 -22.88 -29.63 -29.26
CA ASN A 156 -21.52 -29.35 -29.69
C ASN A 156 -21.39 -29.24 -31.21
N LEU A 157 -22.46 -28.90 -31.92
CA LEU A 157 -22.47 -28.68 -33.37
C LEU A 157 -22.68 -27.20 -33.68
N SER A 158 -21.91 -26.71 -34.65
CA SER A 158 -21.83 -25.33 -35.08
C SER A 158 -21.72 -25.22 -36.60
N LEU A 159 -22.09 -24.08 -37.17
CA LEU A 159 -21.93 -23.80 -38.61
C LEU A 159 -21.01 -22.61 -38.86
N LEU A 160 -20.17 -22.70 -39.88
CA LEU A 160 -19.44 -21.55 -40.41
C LEU A 160 -20.00 -21.19 -41.78
N TRP A 161 -20.63 -20.02 -41.91
CA TRP A 161 -21.10 -19.51 -43.19
C TRP A 161 -19.94 -18.96 -44.01
N ASP A 162 -19.70 -19.56 -45.19
CA ASP A 162 -18.68 -19.14 -46.14
C ASP A 162 -19.16 -19.40 -47.58
N ALA A 163 -19.90 -18.44 -48.12
CA ALA A 163 -20.42 -18.48 -49.50
C ALA A 163 -19.30 -18.58 -50.56
N SER A 164 -18.05 -18.33 -50.18
CA SER A 164 -16.92 -18.24 -51.09
C SER A 164 -16.18 -19.57 -51.27
N CYS A 165 -16.55 -20.63 -50.54
CA CYS A 165 -15.81 -21.90 -50.48
C CYS A 165 -14.30 -21.67 -50.26
N GLY A 166 -13.96 -20.75 -49.35
CA GLY A 166 -12.60 -20.33 -49.01
C GLY A 166 -11.94 -19.38 -50.03
N THR A 167 -12.65 -18.78 -50.99
CA THR A 167 -12.05 -17.82 -51.97
C THR A 167 -11.88 -16.43 -51.38
N GLY A 168 -12.46 -16.16 -50.21
CA GLY A 168 -12.35 -14.87 -49.55
C GLY A 168 -13.21 -13.78 -50.20
N ARG A 169 -14.28 -14.16 -50.90
CA ARG A 169 -15.29 -13.18 -51.34
C ARG A 169 -15.90 -12.49 -50.13
N LYS A 170 -16.20 -11.20 -50.26
CA LYS A 170 -16.80 -10.38 -49.21
C LYS A 170 -18.13 -11.00 -48.77
N LEU A 171 -18.34 -11.07 -47.46
CA LEU A 171 -19.61 -11.45 -46.87
C LEU A 171 -20.69 -10.42 -47.29
N ASP A 172 -21.84 -10.91 -47.77
CA ASP A 172 -23.01 -10.09 -48.09
C ASP A 172 -24.16 -10.51 -47.18
N MET A 173 -24.57 -9.61 -46.28
CA MET A 173 -25.68 -9.86 -45.35
C MET A 173 -27.03 -9.33 -45.88
N SER A 174 -27.08 -8.83 -47.11
CA SER A 174 -28.24 -8.18 -47.70
C SER A 174 -28.76 -8.90 -48.96
N GLY A 175 -29.68 -9.87 -48.79
CA GLY A 175 -30.39 -10.51 -49.90
C GLY A 175 -30.48 -12.05 -49.83
N GLU A 176 -30.59 -12.72 -50.97
CA GLU A 176 -30.70 -14.19 -51.12
C GLU A 176 -29.47 -14.98 -50.62
N GLY A 177 -28.35 -14.30 -50.29
CA GLY A 177 -27.11 -14.89 -49.78
C GLY A 177 -26.94 -14.84 -48.24
N ALA A 178 -27.90 -14.28 -47.52
CA ALA A 178 -27.87 -14.20 -46.06
C ALA A 178 -28.02 -15.60 -45.43
N PRO A 179 -27.30 -15.92 -44.34
CA PRO A 179 -27.43 -17.21 -43.69
C PRO A 179 -28.85 -17.42 -43.15
N PRO A 180 -29.41 -18.63 -43.28
CA PRO A 180 -30.73 -18.94 -42.75
C PRO A 180 -30.75 -18.79 -41.21
N SER A 181 -31.87 -18.31 -40.67
CA SER A 181 -32.09 -18.29 -39.22
C SER A 181 -32.24 -19.73 -38.72
N LEU A 182 -31.17 -20.27 -38.12
CA LEU A 182 -31.09 -21.64 -37.63
C LEU A 182 -30.88 -21.63 -36.11
N ASP A 183 -31.50 -22.55 -35.39
CA ASP A 183 -31.35 -22.75 -33.94
C ASP A 183 -30.03 -23.47 -33.57
N VAL A 184 -28.91 -23.05 -34.17
CA VAL A 184 -27.55 -23.58 -33.99
C VAL A 184 -26.55 -22.42 -33.97
N ALA A 185 -25.45 -22.55 -33.24
CA ALA A 185 -24.41 -21.53 -33.19
C ALA A 185 -23.76 -21.33 -34.57
N CYS A 186 -23.60 -20.06 -34.98
CA CYS A 186 -23.09 -19.70 -36.30
C CYS A 186 -21.90 -18.74 -36.23
N GLY A 187 -20.94 -18.96 -37.13
CA GLY A 187 -19.84 -18.05 -37.41
C GLY A 187 -19.78 -17.67 -38.88
N TYR A 188 -18.91 -16.71 -39.19
CA TYR A 188 -18.85 -16.08 -40.51
C TYR A 188 -17.42 -16.02 -41.03
N ALA A 189 -17.22 -16.33 -42.30
CA ALA A 189 -15.95 -16.18 -42.99
C ALA A 189 -16.15 -15.61 -44.40
N GLY A 190 -15.09 -15.02 -44.95
CA GLY A 190 -15.08 -14.48 -46.31
C GLY A 190 -14.74 -12.99 -46.37
N GLY A 191 -13.64 -12.65 -47.06
CA GLY A 191 -13.23 -11.26 -47.31
C GLY A 191 -12.78 -10.46 -46.09
N LEU A 192 -12.66 -11.11 -44.93
CA LEU A 192 -12.23 -10.51 -43.67
C LEU A 192 -10.72 -10.25 -43.66
N ASN A 193 -10.34 -9.03 -43.32
CA ASN A 193 -8.97 -8.54 -43.19
C ASN A 193 -8.95 -7.31 -42.24
N PRO A 194 -7.78 -6.74 -41.90
CA PRO A 194 -7.71 -5.58 -40.99
C PRO A 194 -8.56 -4.37 -41.43
N GLN A 195 -8.85 -4.20 -42.72
CA GLN A 195 -9.65 -3.09 -43.25
C GLN A 195 -11.15 -3.39 -43.25
N THR A 196 -11.55 -4.65 -43.47
CA THR A 196 -12.96 -5.05 -43.65
C THR A 196 -13.60 -5.61 -42.39
N ILE A 197 -12.82 -5.99 -41.37
CA ILE A 197 -13.34 -6.68 -40.18
C ILE A 197 -14.38 -5.87 -39.42
N VAL A 198 -14.08 -4.60 -39.11
CA VAL A 198 -14.99 -3.70 -38.37
C VAL A 198 -16.32 -3.48 -39.10
N PRO A 199 -16.34 -3.01 -40.37
CA PRO A 199 -17.61 -2.77 -41.05
C PRO A 199 -18.43 -4.06 -41.24
N THR A 200 -17.77 -5.21 -41.45
CA THR A 200 -18.47 -6.49 -41.58
C THR A 200 -19.11 -6.92 -40.25
N LEU A 201 -18.39 -6.76 -39.13
CA LEU A 201 -18.93 -7.05 -37.80
C LEU A 201 -20.11 -6.13 -37.44
N GLN A 202 -20.06 -4.86 -37.84
CA GLN A 202 -21.18 -3.92 -37.67
C GLN A 202 -22.41 -4.33 -38.50
N GLU A 203 -22.21 -4.86 -39.71
CA GLU A 203 -23.27 -5.38 -40.56
C GLU A 203 -23.92 -6.65 -39.99
N ILE A 204 -23.11 -7.59 -39.50
CA ILE A 204 -23.60 -8.79 -38.81
C ILE A 204 -24.40 -8.40 -37.56
N ARG A 205 -23.93 -7.41 -36.80
CA ARG A 205 -24.63 -6.93 -35.57
C ARG A 205 -26.03 -6.37 -35.83
N ARG A 206 -26.33 -5.92 -37.06
CA ARG A 206 -27.68 -5.46 -37.43
C ARG A 206 -28.66 -6.59 -37.71
N THR A 207 -28.15 -7.77 -38.03
CA THR A 207 -28.95 -8.91 -38.53
C THR A 207 -28.95 -10.10 -37.57
N GLU A 208 -27.93 -10.22 -36.72
CA GLU A 208 -27.75 -11.32 -35.79
C GLU A 208 -27.75 -10.82 -34.34
N THR A 209 -28.47 -11.51 -33.46
CA THR A 209 -28.60 -11.14 -32.04
C THR A 209 -27.87 -12.11 -31.11
N ARG A 210 -27.43 -13.27 -31.64
CA ARG A 210 -26.75 -14.33 -30.90
C ARG A 210 -25.25 -14.06 -30.75
N ALA A 211 -24.58 -14.87 -29.94
CA ALA A 211 -23.12 -14.89 -29.88
C ALA A 211 -22.55 -15.52 -31.16
N ILE A 212 -21.61 -14.83 -31.80
CA ILE A 212 -21.00 -15.25 -33.08
C ILE A 212 -19.50 -15.46 -32.96
N TRP A 213 -18.88 -16.09 -33.95
CA TRP A 213 -17.43 -16.01 -34.19
C TRP A 213 -17.16 -15.67 -35.66
N VAL A 214 -15.92 -15.29 -35.94
CA VAL A 214 -15.47 -15.00 -37.31
C VAL A 214 -14.15 -15.68 -37.60
N ASP A 215 -13.99 -16.20 -38.83
CA ASP A 215 -12.75 -16.85 -39.27
C ASP A 215 -12.15 -16.11 -40.46
N MET A 216 -10.84 -15.91 -40.42
CA MET A 216 -10.10 -15.22 -41.47
C MET A 216 -8.77 -15.91 -41.75
N GLU A 217 -8.51 -16.17 -43.02
CA GLU A 217 -7.32 -16.90 -43.46
C GLU A 217 -6.51 -16.03 -44.43
N SER A 218 -6.99 -15.87 -45.67
CA SER A 218 -6.26 -15.14 -46.71
C SER A 218 -6.00 -13.67 -46.39
N GLY A 219 -6.88 -13.01 -45.62
CA GLY A 219 -6.71 -11.63 -45.20
C GLY A 219 -5.57 -11.42 -44.18
N LEU A 220 -5.07 -12.50 -43.59
CA LEU A 220 -3.95 -12.50 -42.64
C LEU A 220 -2.63 -12.94 -43.28
N ARG A 221 -2.58 -13.10 -44.61
CA ARG A 221 -1.35 -13.51 -45.30
C ARG A 221 -0.74 -12.39 -46.13
N SER A 222 0.57 -12.47 -46.30
CA SER A 222 1.38 -11.49 -47.04
C SER A 222 2.42 -12.22 -47.89
N LEU A 223 2.70 -11.65 -49.06
CA LEU A 223 3.84 -12.07 -49.88
C LEU A 223 5.10 -11.37 -49.35
N VAL A 224 6.01 -12.15 -48.77
CA VAL A 224 7.32 -11.69 -48.30
C VAL A 224 8.37 -12.44 -49.09
N ASP A 225 9.21 -11.72 -49.83
CA ASP A 225 10.22 -12.30 -50.73
C ASP A 225 9.65 -13.30 -51.75
N GLY A 226 8.41 -13.06 -52.21
CA GLY A 226 7.71 -13.93 -53.15
C GLY A 226 7.09 -15.19 -52.52
N LEU A 227 7.20 -15.37 -51.20
CA LEU A 227 6.63 -16.50 -50.46
C LEU A 227 5.35 -16.07 -49.72
N ASP A 228 4.29 -16.88 -49.83
CA ASP A 228 3.04 -16.68 -49.09
C ASP A 228 3.26 -17.04 -47.61
N ARG A 229 3.21 -16.06 -46.70
CA ARG A 229 3.46 -16.25 -45.26
C ARG A 229 2.31 -15.73 -44.40
N PHE A 230 2.13 -16.31 -43.21
CA PHE A 230 1.21 -15.77 -42.22
C PHE A 230 1.77 -14.46 -41.65
N ASP A 231 0.96 -13.40 -41.66
CA ASP A 231 1.35 -12.06 -41.26
C ASP A 231 0.83 -11.77 -39.84
N VAL A 232 1.73 -11.92 -38.87
CA VAL A 232 1.47 -11.68 -37.44
C VAL A 232 1.02 -10.24 -37.19
N ASN A 233 1.49 -9.26 -37.96
CA ASN A 233 1.11 -7.86 -37.80
C ASN A 233 -0.34 -7.62 -38.25
N LYS A 234 -0.78 -8.27 -39.33
CA LYS A 234 -2.19 -8.22 -39.74
C LYS A 234 -3.09 -8.88 -38.70
N ALA A 235 -2.67 -10.01 -38.14
CA ALA A 235 -3.41 -10.69 -37.07
C ALA A 235 -3.54 -9.79 -35.83
N TRP A 236 -2.44 -9.14 -35.41
CA TRP A 236 -2.42 -8.16 -34.32
C TRP A 236 -3.36 -6.98 -34.59
N ALA A 237 -3.29 -6.39 -35.79
CA ALA A 237 -4.11 -5.25 -36.18
C ALA A 237 -5.61 -5.58 -36.16
N VAL A 238 -6.00 -6.79 -36.56
CA VAL A 238 -7.39 -7.25 -36.44
C VAL A 238 -7.83 -7.29 -34.98
N CYS A 239 -7.06 -7.95 -34.12
CA CYS A 239 -7.44 -8.08 -32.71
C CYS A 239 -7.53 -6.72 -32.00
N ALA A 240 -6.60 -5.81 -32.28
CA ALA A 240 -6.61 -4.45 -31.75
C ALA A 240 -7.88 -3.67 -32.16
N LYS A 241 -8.23 -3.70 -33.46
CA LYS A 241 -9.43 -3.02 -33.98
C LYS A 241 -10.74 -3.57 -33.39
N ILE A 242 -10.81 -4.87 -33.14
CA ILE A 242 -11.98 -5.49 -32.51
C ILE A 242 -12.15 -5.01 -31.06
N ASP A 243 -11.05 -4.83 -30.32
CA ASP A 243 -11.08 -4.30 -28.96
C ASP A 243 -11.47 -2.81 -28.93
N GLU A 244 -10.96 -1.99 -29.88
CA GLU A 244 -11.33 -0.57 -30.01
C GLU A 244 -12.84 -0.37 -30.23
N GLU A 245 -13.50 -1.28 -30.94
CA GLU A 245 -14.95 -1.26 -31.17
C GLU A 245 -15.79 -1.64 -29.93
N GLY A 246 -15.16 -1.98 -28.80
CA GLY A 246 -15.85 -2.21 -27.53
C GLY A 246 -16.73 -3.46 -27.50
N TRP A 247 -16.34 -4.53 -28.22
CA TRP A 247 -17.07 -5.80 -28.17
C TRP A 247 -16.92 -6.46 -26.79
N ASP A 248 -18.04 -6.61 -26.06
CA ASP A 248 -18.14 -7.26 -24.75
C ASP A 248 -17.20 -8.47 -24.64
N VAL A 249 -16.17 -8.35 -23.79
CA VAL A 249 -15.34 -9.50 -23.44
C VAL A 249 -16.21 -10.40 -22.57
N VAL A 250 -16.72 -11.50 -23.13
CA VAL A 250 -17.28 -12.56 -22.30
C VAL A 250 -16.13 -12.98 -21.38
N ALA A 251 -16.26 -12.67 -20.08
CA ALA A 251 -15.31 -13.12 -19.09
C ALA A 251 -15.08 -14.62 -19.33
N PRO A 252 -13.82 -15.09 -19.42
CA PRO A 252 -13.58 -16.51 -19.62
C PRO A 252 -14.41 -17.25 -18.59
N ALA A 253 -15.34 -18.09 -19.05
CA ALA A 253 -16.09 -18.95 -18.15
C ALA A 253 -15.06 -19.60 -17.23
N LEU A 254 -15.25 -19.46 -15.91
CA LEU A 254 -14.41 -20.12 -14.92
C LEU A 254 -14.27 -21.57 -15.39
N VAL A 255 -13.10 -21.92 -15.92
CA VAL A 255 -12.86 -23.25 -16.46
C VAL A 255 -13.18 -24.17 -15.30
N ALA A 256 -14.18 -25.03 -15.48
CA ALA A 256 -14.53 -26.01 -14.47
C ALA A 256 -13.22 -26.72 -14.11
N PRO A 257 -12.75 -26.64 -12.85
CA PRO A 257 -11.44 -27.15 -12.52
C PRO A 257 -11.40 -28.63 -12.90
N GLU A 258 -10.33 -29.04 -13.57
CA GLU A 258 -10.02 -30.45 -13.69
C GLU A 258 -10.06 -31.10 -12.29
N PRO A 259 -10.33 -32.42 -12.17
CA PRO A 259 -10.57 -33.04 -10.87
C PRO A 259 -9.41 -32.78 -9.89
N VAL A 260 -9.70 -32.10 -8.76
CA VAL A 260 -8.77 -31.89 -7.63
C VAL A 260 -8.93 -33.01 -6.60
N PRO A 261 -7.94 -33.22 -5.70
CA PRO A 261 -8.08 -34.20 -4.62
C PRO A 261 -9.33 -33.96 -3.75
N PRO A 262 -9.96 -35.01 -3.20
CA PRO A 262 -11.26 -34.92 -2.52
C PRO A 262 -11.24 -34.05 -1.25
N THR A 263 -10.08 -33.86 -0.61
CA THR A 263 -9.92 -32.96 0.54
C THR A 263 -9.60 -31.51 0.15
N THR A 264 -9.50 -31.21 -1.14
CA THR A 264 -9.26 -29.86 -1.64
C THR A 264 -10.58 -29.19 -2.02
N ARG A 265 -10.79 -27.99 -1.48
CA ARG A 265 -11.89 -27.11 -1.88
C ARG A 265 -11.32 -25.86 -2.56
N VAL A 266 -11.74 -25.66 -3.81
CA VAL A 266 -11.50 -24.42 -4.55
C VAL A 266 -12.70 -23.51 -4.36
N SER A 267 -12.49 -22.25 -3.98
CA SER A 267 -13.59 -21.31 -3.85
C SER A 267 -14.22 -21.03 -5.21
N GLY A 268 -15.56 -21.10 -5.27
CA GLY A 268 -16.34 -20.74 -6.47
C GLY A 268 -16.72 -19.26 -6.53
N HIS A 269 -16.20 -18.42 -5.62
CA HIS A 269 -16.67 -17.05 -5.48
C HIS A 269 -16.04 -16.12 -6.54
N ALA A 270 -16.88 -15.50 -7.39
CA ALA A 270 -16.42 -14.66 -8.50
C ALA A 270 -15.52 -13.49 -8.05
N VAL A 271 -15.82 -12.88 -6.89
CA VAL A 271 -14.98 -11.79 -6.33
C VAL A 271 -13.60 -12.29 -5.92
N LEU A 272 -13.48 -13.53 -5.41
CA LEU A 272 -12.18 -14.10 -5.08
C LEU A 272 -11.37 -14.36 -6.35
N ALA A 273 -11.98 -14.90 -7.41
CA ALA A 273 -11.33 -15.05 -8.72
C ALA A 273 -10.85 -13.70 -9.30
N HIS A 274 -11.67 -12.65 -9.20
CA HIS A 274 -11.28 -11.30 -9.60
C HIS A 274 -10.08 -10.78 -8.78
N LYS A 275 -10.12 -10.92 -7.45
CA LYS A 275 -9.04 -10.45 -6.57
C LYS A 275 -7.74 -11.23 -6.77
N VAL A 276 -7.80 -12.54 -7.03
CA VAL A 276 -6.62 -13.33 -7.43
C VAL A 276 -6.02 -12.77 -8.72
N THR A 277 -6.85 -12.38 -9.70
CA THR A 277 -6.37 -11.72 -10.92
C THR A 277 -5.65 -10.40 -10.62
N LEU A 278 -6.15 -9.59 -9.69
CA LEU A 278 -5.44 -8.39 -9.25
C LEU A 278 -4.09 -8.73 -8.59
N LEU A 279 -4.01 -9.78 -7.77
CA LEU A 279 -2.73 -10.22 -7.22
C LEU A 279 -1.74 -10.70 -8.31
N ARG A 280 -2.22 -11.25 -9.43
CA ARG A 280 -1.35 -11.69 -10.54
C ARG A 280 -0.69 -10.55 -11.28
N ASP A 281 -1.33 -9.38 -11.34
CA ASP A 281 -0.79 -8.25 -12.10
C ASP A 281 0.55 -7.80 -11.49
N ARG A 282 1.62 -7.85 -12.28
CA ARG A 282 2.97 -7.42 -11.88
C ARG A 282 3.01 -5.94 -11.46
N ARG A 283 2.06 -5.12 -11.94
CA ARG A 283 1.95 -3.69 -11.64
C ARG A 283 1.36 -3.41 -10.25
N THR A 284 0.70 -4.39 -9.63
CA THR A 284 0.09 -4.22 -8.31
C THR A 284 1.18 -3.99 -7.26
N LYS A 285 1.17 -2.77 -6.69
CA LYS A 285 2.18 -2.28 -5.75
C LYS A 285 2.07 -3.01 -4.41
N PRO A 286 3.15 -3.06 -3.59
CA PRO A 286 3.16 -3.83 -2.33
C PRO A 286 2.02 -3.48 -1.36
N ARG A 287 1.59 -2.21 -1.31
CA ARG A 287 0.44 -1.79 -0.49
C ARG A 287 -0.86 -2.45 -0.93
N GLU A 288 -1.17 -2.37 -2.22
CA GLU A 288 -2.38 -2.96 -2.81
C GLU A 288 -2.34 -4.49 -2.72
N PHE A 289 -1.17 -5.09 -2.98
CA PHE A 289 -0.97 -6.53 -2.84
C PHE A 289 -1.29 -7.01 -1.42
N ARG A 290 -0.81 -6.30 -0.38
CA ARG A 290 -1.16 -6.59 1.02
C ARG A 290 -2.67 -6.45 1.30
N ALA A 291 -3.31 -5.40 0.78
CA ALA A 291 -4.75 -5.17 0.98
C ALA A 291 -5.59 -6.28 0.34
N ILE A 292 -5.29 -6.64 -0.92
CA ILE A 292 -6.01 -7.69 -1.65
C ILE A 292 -5.74 -9.07 -1.02
N MET A 293 -4.49 -9.35 -0.61
CA MET A 293 -4.13 -10.58 0.12
C MET A 293 -4.94 -10.71 1.42
N ARG A 294 -5.09 -9.61 2.17
CA ARG A 294 -5.89 -9.55 3.40
C ARG A 294 -7.35 -9.88 3.12
N GLU A 295 -7.95 -9.27 2.10
CA GLU A 295 -9.34 -9.53 1.71
C GLU A 295 -9.57 -10.98 1.25
N ILE A 296 -8.72 -11.52 0.37
CA ILE A 296 -8.83 -12.91 -0.08
C ILE A 296 -8.74 -13.86 1.11
N THR A 297 -7.75 -13.64 1.98
CA THR A 297 -7.56 -14.48 3.17
C THR A 297 -8.77 -14.41 4.09
N PHE A 298 -9.36 -13.23 4.29
CA PHE A 298 -10.55 -13.07 5.12
C PHE A 298 -11.72 -13.93 4.60
N TYR A 299 -12.03 -13.85 3.30
CA TYR A 299 -13.13 -14.63 2.73
C TYR A 299 -12.84 -16.13 2.69
N LEU A 300 -11.61 -16.54 2.37
CA LEU A 300 -11.21 -17.96 2.47
C LEU A 300 -11.31 -18.47 3.90
N GLY A 301 -10.87 -17.68 4.89
CA GLY A 301 -11.02 -17.99 6.30
C GLY A 301 -12.48 -18.14 6.72
N TYR A 302 -13.37 -17.31 6.19
CA TYR A 302 -14.81 -17.42 6.43
C TYR A 302 -15.36 -18.74 5.87
N GLU A 303 -14.96 -19.16 4.66
CA GLU A 303 -15.34 -20.45 4.09
C GLU A 303 -14.79 -21.65 4.88
N VAL A 304 -13.54 -21.57 5.38
CA VAL A 304 -12.90 -22.60 6.22
C VAL A 304 -13.65 -22.80 7.54
N THR A 305 -14.11 -21.71 8.14
CA THR A 305 -14.72 -21.71 9.48
C THR A 305 -16.21 -22.07 9.46
N ALA A 306 -16.83 -22.18 8.29
CA ALA A 306 -18.27 -22.43 8.12
C ALA A 306 -18.81 -23.69 8.84
N LYS A 307 -17.98 -24.71 9.05
CA LYS A 307 -18.35 -25.97 9.72
C LYS A 307 -17.74 -26.12 11.12
N MET A 308 -17.33 -25.02 11.76
CA MET A 308 -16.77 -25.09 13.11
C MET A 308 -17.84 -25.44 14.16
N PRO A 309 -17.51 -26.31 15.14
CA PRO A 309 -18.45 -26.67 16.19
C PRO A 309 -18.70 -25.49 17.13
N THR A 310 -19.96 -25.32 17.53
CA THR A 310 -20.39 -24.38 18.56
C THR A 310 -20.77 -25.12 19.84
N ALA A 311 -20.69 -24.42 20.96
CA ALA A 311 -21.18 -24.85 22.25
C ALA A 311 -22.26 -23.87 22.73
N ALA A 312 -23.17 -24.35 23.57
CA ALA A 312 -24.18 -23.50 24.19
C ALA A 312 -23.52 -22.42 25.06
N ARG A 313 -24.06 -21.20 24.99
CA ARG A 313 -23.68 -20.04 25.79
C ARG A 313 -24.89 -19.59 26.60
N HIS A 314 -24.91 -19.95 27.88
CA HIS A 314 -26.05 -19.72 28.79
C HIS A 314 -26.01 -18.39 29.55
N ASP A 315 -24.89 -17.67 29.49
CA ASP A 315 -24.64 -16.44 30.25
C ASP A 315 -24.99 -15.15 29.48
N CYS A 316 -25.55 -15.27 28.29
CA CYS A 316 -25.88 -14.12 27.45
C CYS A 316 -27.23 -13.53 27.87
N VAL A 317 -27.22 -12.27 28.29
CA VAL A 317 -28.42 -11.49 28.64
C VAL A 317 -28.59 -10.38 27.61
N ALA A 318 -29.75 -10.33 26.95
CA ALA A 318 -30.09 -9.27 26.01
C ALA A 318 -30.29 -7.93 26.76
N PRO A 319 -30.19 -6.76 26.08
CA PRO A 319 -30.41 -5.45 26.72
C PRO A 319 -31.76 -5.28 27.43
N SER A 320 -32.75 -6.10 27.09
CA SER A 320 -34.05 -6.18 27.77
C SER A 320 -33.99 -6.84 29.16
N GLY A 321 -32.83 -7.35 29.58
CA GLY A 321 -32.66 -8.12 30.82
C GLY A 321 -33.06 -9.60 30.70
N VAL A 322 -33.41 -10.06 29.50
CA VAL A 322 -33.86 -11.44 29.24
C VAL A 322 -32.68 -12.31 28.81
N PHE A 323 -32.55 -13.50 29.39
CA PHE A 323 -31.56 -14.49 28.96
C PHE A 323 -31.82 -14.96 27.53
N VAL A 324 -30.75 -15.01 26.72
CA VAL A 324 -30.79 -15.60 25.38
C VAL A 324 -30.77 -17.12 25.53
N GLY A 325 -31.95 -17.74 25.45
CA GLY A 325 -32.11 -19.19 25.65
C GLY A 325 -31.35 -20.09 24.68
N ALA A 326 -30.93 -19.56 23.52
CA ALA A 326 -30.20 -20.28 22.47
C ALA A 326 -28.92 -19.54 22.03
N GLY A 327 -28.14 -19.01 22.98
CA GLY A 327 -26.83 -18.42 22.69
C GLY A 327 -25.81 -19.48 22.25
N ALA A 328 -24.93 -19.15 21.31
CA ALA A 328 -23.84 -20.00 20.85
C ALA A 328 -22.48 -19.32 21.05
N ARG A 329 -21.44 -20.12 21.29
CA ARG A 329 -20.03 -19.71 21.26
C ARG A 329 -19.21 -20.74 20.50
N LEU A 330 -18.07 -20.36 19.93
CA LEU A 330 -17.15 -21.32 19.31
C LEU A 330 -16.59 -22.27 20.38
N ALA A 331 -16.56 -23.57 20.07
CA ALA A 331 -16.11 -24.61 21.00
C ALA A 331 -14.64 -25.01 20.81
N ALA A 332 -14.10 -24.84 19.60
CA ALA A 332 -12.77 -25.32 19.23
C ALA A 332 -11.65 -24.37 19.68
N ARG A 333 -10.55 -24.92 20.22
CA ARG A 333 -9.29 -24.18 20.39
C ARG A 333 -8.56 -24.15 19.05
N VAL A 334 -8.48 -22.97 18.44
CA VAL A 334 -7.86 -22.79 17.13
C VAL A 334 -6.42 -22.30 17.26
N ALA A 335 -5.52 -22.87 16.45
CA ALA A 335 -4.17 -22.37 16.25
C ALA A 335 -3.97 -21.92 14.80
N LEU A 336 -3.47 -20.71 14.59
CA LEU A 336 -3.01 -20.22 13.29
C LEU A 336 -1.51 -20.47 13.15
N VAL A 337 -1.10 -21.12 12.07
CA VAL A 337 0.29 -21.52 11.83
C VAL A 337 0.79 -20.91 10.51
N PRO A 338 1.19 -19.63 10.49
CA PRO A 338 1.76 -19.03 9.30
C PRO A 338 3.14 -19.61 8.99
N ILE A 339 3.35 -19.99 7.73
CA ILE A 339 4.67 -20.37 7.22
C ILE A 339 5.43 -19.10 6.84
N MET A 340 6.51 -18.81 7.55
CA MET A 340 7.30 -17.60 7.29
C MET A 340 8.13 -17.75 6.01
N ARG A 341 8.26 -16.71 5.20
CA ARG A 341 7.84 -15.31 5.45
C ARG A 341 6.42 -14.98 4.95
N ALA A 342 5.99 -15.55 3.83
CA ALA A 342 4.80 -15.12 3.09
C ALA A 342 3.48 -15.30 3.87
N GLY A 343 3.37 -16.36 4.69
CA GLY A 343 2.18 -16.64 5.50
C GLY A 343 1.86 -15.58 6.56
N LEU A 344 2.80 -14.67 6.87
CA LEU A 344 2.55 -13.58 7.83
C LEU A 344 1.48 -12.59 7.33
N GLY A 345 1.38 -12.38 6.02
CA GLY A 345 0.36 -11.51 5.42
C GLY A 345 -1.08 -12.01 5.59
N MET A 346 -1.25 -13.27 6.01
CA MET A 346 -2.54 -13.94 6.18
C MET A 346 -2.99 -14.00 7.65
N VAL A 347 -2.18 -13.57 8.61
CA VAL A 347 -2.47 -13.75 10.06
C VAL A 347 -3.55 -12.80 10.54
N GLU A 348 -3.36 -11.50 10.33
CA GLU A 348 -4.30 -10.45 10.72
C GLU A 348 -5.74 -10.70 10.21
N PRO A 349 -5.99 -10.98 8.91
CA PRO A 349 -7.35 -11.28 8.43
C PRO A 349 -7.96 -12.53 9.08
N MET A 350 -7.16 -13.53 9.43
CA MET A 350 -7.65 -14.71 10.16
C MET A 350 -7.99 -14.39 11.62
N LEU A 351 -7.25 -13.47 12.25
CA LEU A 351 -7.55 -13.00 13.60
C LEU A 351 -8.79 -12.12 13.65
N ASP A 352 -9.12 -11.38 12.58
CA ASP A 352 -10.40 -10.65 12.49
C ASP A 352 -11.61 -11.61 12.55
N ILE A 353 -11.47 -12.81 12.00
CA ILE A 353 -12.51 -13.86 12.01
C ILE A 353 -12.48 -14.64 13.33
N LEU A 354 -11.29 -14.97 13.80
CA LEU A 354 -11.03 -15.82 14.97
C LEU A 354 -10.14 -15.08 15.98
N PRO A 355 -10.68 -14.07 16.70
CA PRO A 355 -9.88 -13.20 17.57
C PRO A 355 -9.22 -13.93 18.75
N ASN A 356 -9.75 -15.09 19.13
CA ASN A 356 -9.21 -15.91 20.22
C ASN A 356 -8.26 -17.03 19.74
N ALA A 357 -7.91 -17.09 18.45
CA ALA A 357 -6.98 -18.09 17.94
C ALA A 357 -5.54 -17.79 18.40
N ALA A 358 -4.80 -18.84 18.78
CA ALA A 358 -3.38 -18.69 19.12
C ALA A 358 -2.53 -18.70 17.85
N VAL A 359 -1.57 -17.78 17.72
CA VAL A 359 -0.66 -17.75 16.56
C VAL A 359 0.67 -18.43 16.91
N HIS A 360 1.06 -19.43 16.12
CA HIS A 360 2.32 -20.16 16.26
C HIS A 360 3.11 -20.15 14.95
N GLN A 361 4.25 -19.50 14.94
CA GLN A 361 5.03 -19.32 13.72
C GLN A 361 5.98 -20.49 13.46
N VAL A 362 6.10 -20.87 12.19
CA VAL A 362 7.07 -21.85 11.69
C VAL A 362 7.83 -21.25 10.52
N GLY A 363 9.16 -21.25 10.59
CA GLY A 363 10.05 -20.73 9.56
C GLY A 363 10.75 -21.87 8.82
N MET A 364 10.56 -21.88 7.50
CA MET A 364 11.16 -22.84 6.58
C MET A 364 11.94 -22.11 5.48
N PHE A 365 13.09 -22.62 5.08
CA PHE A 365 13.83 -22.12 3.91
C PHE A 365 14.36 -23.26 3.04
N LYS A 366 14.73 -22.98 1.80
CA LYS A 366 15.33 -23.94 0.85
C LYS A 366 16.73 -23.44 0.46
N ARG A 367 17.70 -24.34 0.23
CA ARG A 367 19.11 -23.98 -0.04
C ARG A 367 19.45 -23.78 -1.52
N GLY A 368 18.89 -24.61 -2.40
CA GLY A 368 19.31 -24.75 -3.81
C GLY A 368 18.18 -24.79 -4.82
N GLY A 369 16.91 -24.71 -4.42
CA GLY A 369 15.78 -24.51 -5.34
C GLY A 369 14.42 -25.01 -4.82
N PRO A 370 13.33 -24.84 -5.60
CA PRO A 370 11.97 -25.19 -5.18
C PRO A 370 11.71 -26.68 -4.88
N PHE A 371 12.55 -27.58 -5.40
CA PHE A 371 12.48 -29.03 -5.15
C PHE A 371 13.31 -29.51 -3.96
N ASP A 372 14.13 -28.64 -3.36
CA ASP A 372 14.92 -29.01 -2.21
C ASP A 372 14.06 -29.33 -0.99
N ARG A 373 14.62 -30.16 -0.11
CA ARG A 373 14.03 -30.42 1.20
C ARG A 373 14.01 -29.10 2.00
N PRO A 374 12.84 -28.63 2.47
CA PRO A 374 12.77 -27.44 3.31
C PRO A 374 13.51 -27.71 4.63
N ILE A 375 14.28 -26.72 5.05
CA ILE A 375 15.01 -26.72 6.32
C ILE A 375 14.27 -25.81 7.28
N GLU A 376 13.91 -26.37 8.43
CA GLU A 376 13.35 -25.59 9.53
C GLU A 376 14.46 -24.74 10.17
N TYR A 377 14.24 -23.43 10.23
CA TYR A 377 15.13 -22.51 10.93
C TYR A 377 14.48 -21.90 12.17
N TYR A 378 13.15 -22.00 12.29
CA TYR A 378 12.40 -21.45 13.41
C TYR A 378 11.10 -22.22 13.66
N SER A 379 10.76 -22.46 14.93
CA SER A 379 9.47 -23.03 15.32
C SER A 379 9.11 -22.63 16.75
N ARG A 380 7.93 -22.03 16.93
CA ARG A 380 7.39 -21.66 18.26
C ARG A 380 6.12 -22.43 18.63
N LEU A 381 6.03 -23.70 18.24
CA LEU A 381 4.97 -24.60 18.69
C LEU A 381 5.17 -24.97 20.18
N PRO A 382 4.16 -24.83 21.06
CA PRO A 382 4.25 -25.18 22.47
C PRO A 382 4.63 -26.64 22.75
N LYS A 383 5.45 -26.90 23.77
CA LYS A 383 5.88 -28.26 24.14
C LYS A 383 4.77 -29.17 24.73
N ARG A 384 3.65 -28.61 25.21
CA ARG A 384 2.57 -29.37 25.86
C ARG A 384 1.18 -28.88 25.41
N ARG A 385 0.34 -29.85 25.01
CA ARG A 385 -1.03 -29.76 24.46
C ARG A 385 -1.14 -29.17 23.06
N GLY A 386 -1.59 -30.00 22.11
CA GLY A 386 -2.05 -29.55 20.80
C GLY A 386 -3.39 -28.81 20.84
N CYS A 387 -3.90 -28.47 19.66
CA CYS A 387 -5.15 -27.73 19.44
C CYS A 387 -6.26 -28.62 18.86
N ASP A 388 -7.49 -28.12 18.85
CA ASP A 388 -8.61 -28.83 18.24
C ASP A 388 -8.66 -28.60 16.71
N LEU A 389 -8.21 -27.42 16.26
CA LEU A 389 -8.09 -27.06 14.85
C LEU A 389 -6.80 -26.25 14.61
N ALA A 390 -5.92 -26.73 13.74
CA ALA A 390 -4.78 -25.97 13.25
C ALA A 390 -5.05 -25.48 11.83
N ILE A 391 -4.86 -24.19 11.58
CA ILE A 391 -5.00 -23.56 10.27
C ILE A 391 -3.62 -23.09 9.83
N ILE A 392 -3.02 -23.79 8.87
CA ILE A 392 -1.72 -23.46 8.28
C ILE A 392 -1.93 -22.43 7.18
N LEU A 393 -1.14 -21.34 7.20
CA LEU A 393 -1.30 -20.22 6.27
C LEU A 393 -0.07 -20.11 5.36
N ASP A 394 -0.27 -20.30 4.07
CA ASP A 394 0.77 -20.12 3.04
C ASP A 394 0.12 -19.65 1.72
N PRO A 395 0.43 -18.43 1.21
CA PRO A 395 -0.25 -17.89 0.03
C PRO A 395 -0.14 -18.75 -1.22
N VAL A 396 0.95 -19.51 -1.39
CA VAL A 396 1.21 -20.29 -2.62
C VAL A 396 1.68 -21.71 -2.30
N ILE A 397 0.91 -22.70 -2.76
CA ILE A 397 1.24 -24.12 -2.66
C ILE A 397 1.76 -24.61 -4.02
N ALA A 398 3.06 -24.42 -4.27
CA ALA A 398 3.72 -24.84 -5.52
C ALA A 398 4.00 -26.35 -5.53
N THR A 399 5.18 -26.78 -5.07
CA THR A 399 5.60 -28.19 -5.02
C THR A 399 5.13 -28.95 -3.79
N SER A 400 4.33 -28.32 -2.93
CA SER A 400 3.87 -28.75 -1.59
C SER A 400 4.92 -29.14 -0.55
N ARG A 401 6.21 -29.28 -0.90
CA ARG A 401 7.28 -29.69 0.04
C ARG A 401 7.33 -28.90 1.34
N THR A 402 7.20 -27.58 1.28
CA THR A 402 7.22 -26.69 2.46
C THR A 402 6.00 -26.93 3.34
N VAL A 403 4.79 -26.90 2.75
CA VAL A 403 3.53 -27.13 3.45
C VAL A 403 3.49 -28.54 4.06
N HIS A 404 3.91 -29.56 3.31
CA HIS A 404 4.05 -30.94 3.78
C HIS A 404 4.86 -31.01 5.08
N ALA A 405 6.05 -30.39 5.12
CA ALA A 405 6.91 -30.43 6.31
C ALA A 405 6.26 -29.76 7.54
N VAL A 406 5.50 -28.69 7.32
CA VAL A 406 4.76 -27.99 8.39
C VAL A 406 3.55 -28.81 8.85
N VAL A 407 2.81 -29.43 7.93
CA VAL A 407 1.68 -30.33 8.24
C VAL A 407 2.16 -31.48 9.14
N SER A 408 3.20 -32.22 8.73
CA SER A 408 3.72 -33.34 9.54
C SER A 408 4.12 -32.90 10.95
N LYS A 409 4.67 -31.69 11.08
CA LYS A 409 5.06 -31.12 12.37
C LYS A 409 3.85 -30.76 13.23
N VAL A 410 2.81 -30.19 12.64
CA VAL A 410 1.58 -29.78 13.33
C VAL A 410 0.76 -31.01 13.76
N GLU A 411 0.74 -32.06 12.95
CA GLU A 411 0.16 -33.36 13.33
C GLU A 411 0.94 -33.99 14.49
N ALA A 412 2.28 -34.02 14.40
CA ALA A 412 3.14 -34.52 15.49
C ALA A 412 3.02 -33.70 16.78
N TRP A 413 2.68 -32.41 16.68
CA TRP A 413 2.37 -31.55 17.82
C TRP A 413 1.05 -31.92 18.52
N GLY A 414 0.17 -32.66 17.83
CA GLY A 414 -1.08 -33.18 18.36
C GLY A 414 -2.30 -32.34 18.00
N ALA A 415 -2.30 -31.63 16.86
CA ALA A 415 -3.51 -31.02 16.32
C ALA A 415 -4.51 -32.09 15.88
N LYS A 416 -5.77 -32.00 16.31
CA LYS A 416 -6.81 -33.00 15.98
C LYS A 416 -7.31 -32.90 14.54
N ARG A 417 -7.35 -31.69 13.99
CA ARG A 417 -7.73 -31.40 12.61
C ARG A 417 -6.79 -30.34 12.07
N VAL A 418 -6.31 -30.53 10.85
CA VAL A 418 -5.40 -29.61 10.16
C VAL A 418 -6.07 -29.15 8.87
N VAL A 419 -6.06 -27.83 8.65
CA VAL A 419 -6.54 -27.20 7.43
C VAL A 419 -5.41 -26.33 6.88
N VAL A 420 -5.12 -26.45 5.59
CA VAL A 420 -4.18 -25.55 4.89
C VAL A 420 -4.99 -24.53 4.11
N VAL A 421 -4.66 -23.26 4.27
CA VAL A 421 -5.27 -22.15 3.52
C VAL A 421 -4.20 -21.49 2.67
N GLY A 422 -4.45 -21.42 1.36
CA GLY A 422 -3.61 -20.71 0.42
C GLY A 422 -4.42 -19.91 -0.58
N VAL A 423 -3.82 -18.90 -1.20
CA VAL A 423 -4.48 -18.15 -2.28
C VAL A 423 -4.45 -18.97 -3.56
N LEU A 424 -3.28 -19.55 -3.87
CA LEU A 424 -3.04 -20.27 -5.10
C LEU A 424 -2.37 -21.62 -4.83
N ALA A 425 -2.73 -22.65 -5.60
CA ALA A 425 -2.04 -23.93 -5.55
C ALA A 425 -1.82 -24.50 -6.96
N SER A 426 -0.77 -25.31 -7.13
CA SER A 426 -0.64 -26.14 -8.32
C SER A 426 -1.31 -27.49 -8.10
N ARG A 427 -1.85 -28.06 -9.17
CA ARG A 427 -2.40 -29.43 -9.14
C ARG A 427 -1.39 -30.44 -8.62
N GLN A 428 -0.17 -30.42 -9.15
CA GLN A 428 0.90 -31.34 -8.74
C GLN A 428 1.22 -31.23 -7.25
N GLY A 429 1.23 -30.01 -6.70
CA GLY A 429 1.42 -29.78 -5.27
C GLY A 429 0.29 -30.36 -4.42
N LEU A 430 -0.96 -30.17 -4.84
CA LEU A 430 -2.13 -30.70 -4.13
C LEU A 430 -2.15 -32.23 -4.13
N GLU A 431 -1.87 -32.85 -5.27
CA GLU A 431 -1.81 -34.32 -5.39
C GLU A 431 -0.69 -34.90 -4.52
N ALA A 432 0.49 -34.28 -4.52
CA ALA A 432 1.60 -34.68 -3.65
C ALA A 432 1.27 -34.51 -2.16
N LEU A 433 0.61 -33.41 -1.77
CA LEU A 433 0.20 -33.20 -0.38
C LEU A 433 -0.85 -34.24 0.05
N TYR A 434 -1.82 -34.55 -0.81
CA TYR A 434 -2.86 -35.53 -0.54
C TYR A 434 -2.32 -36.97 -0.43
N ALA A 435 -1.33 -37.31 -1.25
CA ALA A 435 -0.70 -38.64 -1.20
C ALA A 435 -0.06 -38.92 0.17
N ASP A 436 0.56 -37.91 0.77
CA ASP A 436 1.23 -38.03 2.08
C ASP A 436 0.27 -37.75 3.25
N HIS A 437 -0.72 -36.87 3.07
CA HIS A 437 -1.61 -36.36 4.12
C HIS A 437 -3.10 -36.41 3.70
N PRO A 438 -3.70 -37.60 3.54
CA PRO A 438 -5.05 -37.76 2.99
C PRO A 438 -6.17 -37.23 3.90
N ASN A 439 -5.88 -36.89 5.15
CA ASN A 439 -6.84 -36.37 6.14
C ASN A 439 -6.78 -34.84 6.31
N VAL A 440 -5.94 -34.15 5.54
CA VAL A 440 -5.75 -32.71 5.64
C VAL A 440 -6.64 -32.00 4.63
N ASP A 441 -7.47 -31.09 5.12
CA ASP A 441 -8.31 -30.24 4.28
C ASP A 441 -7.45 -29.11 3.69
N VAL A 442 -7.65 -28.81 2.41
CA VAL A 442 -6.96 -27.70 1.73
C VAL A 442 -8.00 -26.76 1.13
N HIS A 443 -7.95 -25.48 1.47
CA HIS A 443 -8.81 -24.45 0.92
C HIS A 443 -7.99 -23.43 0.13
N VAL A 444 -8.35 -23.24 -1.15
CA VAL A 444 -7.67 -22.31 -2.05
C VAL A 444 -8.62 -21.45 -2.86
N ALA A 445 -8.20 -20.24 -3.23
CA ALA A 445 -9.01 -19.39 -4.11
C ALA A 445 -8.95 -19.85 -5.58
N GLN A 446 -7.79 -20.33 -6.05
CA GLN A 446 -7.64 -20.83 -7.42
C GLN A 446 -6.55 -21.91 -7.53
N VAL A 447 -6.69 -22.79 -8.52
CA VAL A 447 -5.70 -23.83 -8.87
C VAL A 447 -5.12 -23.55 -10.26
N ASP A 448 -3.79 -23.56 -10.37
CA ASP A 448 -3.06 -23.39 -11.63
C ASP A 448 -2.53 -24.73 -12.17
N GLY A 449 -2.41 -24.80 -13.50
CA GLY A 449 -2.20 -26.06 -14.23
C GLY A 449 -0.74 -26.51 -14.41
N CYS A 450 0.25 -25.63 -14.28
CA CYS A 450 1.65 -25.97 -14.64
C CYS A 450 2.68 -25.44 -13.63
N LEU A 451 3.63 -26.32 -13.28
CA LEU A 451 4.91 -25.93 -12.69
C LEU A 451 6.00 -25.95 -13.78
N THR A 452 6.98 -25.05 -13.71
CA THR A 452 8.18 -25.09 -14.55
C THR A 452 9.08 -26.28 -14.16
N SER A 453 10.09 -26.57 -14.98
CA SER A 453 11.17 -27.52 -14.61
C SER A 453 11.87 -27.14 -13.31
N ASP A 454 11.85 -25.86 -12.95
CA ASP A 454 12.45 -25.32 -11.74
C ASP A 454 11.47 -25.26 -10.58
N GLY A 455 10.19 -25.59 -10.79
CA GLY A 455 9.18 -25.68 -9.74
C GLY A 455 8.46 -24.37 -9.42
N GLU A 456 8.58 -23.37 -10.30
CA GLU A 456 7.79 -22.14 -10.25
C GLU A 456 6.40 -22.36 -10.84
N MET A 457 5.39 -21.70 -10.29
CA MET A 457 4.01 -21.83 -10.75
C MET A 457 3.72 -20.84 -11.88
N LEU A 458 3.12 -21.32 -12.97
CA LEU A 458 2.68 -20.50 -14.10
C LEU A 458 1.16 -20.60 -14.30
N PRO A 459 0.43 -19.48 -14.47
CA PRO A 459 0.91 -18.08 -14.43
C PRO A 459 1.39 -17.61 -13.05
N GLY A 460 0.97 -18.24 -11.95
CA GLY A 460 1.48 -17.92 -10.61
C GLY A 460 1.20 -16.50 -10.13
N LEU A 461 1.92 -16.07 -9.08
CA LEU A 461 1.84 -14.71 -8.48
C LEU A 461 3.22 -14.03 -8.35
N GLY A 462 4.29 -14.67 -8.83
CA GLY A 462 5.66 -14.38 -8.39
C GLY A 462 5.91 -14.86 -6.95
N ASP A 463 7.00 -14.39 -6.32
CA ASP A 463 7.27 -14.65 -4.89
C ASP A 463 6.35 -13.77 -4.01
N PRO A 464 5.38 -14.35 -3.28
CA PRO A 464 4.45 -13.56 -2.47
C PRO A 464 5.15 -12.86 -1.31
N GLY A 465 6.23 -13.42 -0.76
CA GLY A 465 6.99 -12.80 0.31
C GLY A 465 7.62 -11.49 -0.13
N ASP A 466 8.26 -11.48 -1.30
CA ASP A 466 8.91 -10.29 -1.84
C ASP A 466 7.88 -9.23 -2.23
N ARG A 467 6.74 -9.64 -2.80
CA ARG A 467 5.63 -8.73 -3.12
C ARG A 467 4.91 -8.17 -1.89
N LEU A 468 4.85 -8.94 -0.79
CA LEU A 468 4.32 -8.47 0.49
C LEU A 468 5.27 -7.51 1.22
N PHE A 469 6.59 -7.72 1.14
CA PHE A 469 7.57 -7.01 1.99
C PHE A 469 8.50 -6.05 1.23
N GLY A 470 8.46 -5.98 -0.10
CA GLY A 470 9.29 -5.08 -0.90
C GLY A 470 10.78 -5.44 -0.91
N ALA A 471 11.12 -6.73 -0.87
CA ALA A 471 12.49 -7.22 -0.83
C ALA A 471 13.14 -7.19 -2.25
N PRO A 472 14.48 -7.08 -2.34
CA PRO A 472 15.18 -6.89 -3.62
C PRO A 472 15.05 -8.13 -4.49
N GLY A 473 14.21 -8.01 -5.52
CA GLY A 473 13.86 -9.09 -6.46
C GLY A 473 12.83 -8.63 -7.48
N SER A 474 12.03 -7.61 -7.16
CA SER A 474 11.17 -6.94 -8.13
C SER A 474 11.99 -6.02 -9.04
N ARG A 475 12.20 -6.42 -10.31
CA ARG A 475 12.69 -5.59 -11.42
C ARG A 475 11.72 -4.43 -11.75
N LEU A 476 11.42 -3.59 -10.76
CA LEU A 476 10.53 -2.42 -10.91
C LEU A 476 11.32 -1.16 -11.29
N GLU A 477 12.65 -1.21 -11.30
CA GLU A 477 13.50 -0.04 -11.57
C GLU A 477 13.67 0.28 -13.07
N GLU A 478 13.31 -0.62 -14.00
CA GLU A 478 13.60 -0.42 -15.44
C GLU A 478 12.42 0.11 -16.28
N GLU A 479 11.17 0.05 -15.80
CA GLU A 479 9.98 0.39 -16.63
C GLU A 479 9.31 1.75 -16.27
N GLU A 480 9.55 2.31 -15.07
CA GLU A 480 8.90 3.57 -14.65
C GLU A 480 9.47 4.83 -15.35
N GLU A 481 10.67 4.78 -15.93
CA GLU A 481 11.25 5.89 -16.70
C GLU A 481 10.56 6.14 -18.07
N GLN A 482 9.79 5.18 -18.60
CA GLN A 482 9.23 5.28 -19.96
C GLN A 482 7.77 5.75 -20.01
N GLN A 483 7.01 5.70 -18.91
CA GLN A 483 5.57 5.99 -18.92
C GLN A 483 5.19 7.42 -18.45
N GLN A 484 6.12 8.20 -17.89
CA GLN A 484 5.83 9.56 -17.39
C GLN A 484 5.83 10.66 -18.46
N GLN A 485 6.03 10.34 -19.75
CA GLN A 485 6.06 11.33 -20.83
C GLN A 485 4.76 11.50 -21.63
N GLN A 486 3.68 10.76 -21.34
CA GLN A 486 2.42 10.95 -22.08
C GLN A 486 1.17 10.90 -21.20
N VAL A 487 0.33 11.92 -21.42
CA VAL A 487 -1.10 12.07 -21.12
C VAL A 487 -1.47 13.05 -20.00
N SER A 488 -1.93 14.20 -20.50
CA SER A 488 -2.58 15.34 -19.88
C SER A 488 -4.09 15.15 -19.64
N ALA A 489 -4.58 15.77 -18.56
CA ALA A 489 -5.94 16.24 -18.24
C ALA A 489 -7.10 15.22 -18.02
N PRO A 490 -7.92 15.39 -16.94
CA PRO A 490 -9.11 14.58 -16.68
C PRO A 490 -10.42 15.24 -17.20
N PRO A 491 -11.43 14.45 -17.61
CA PRO A 491 -12.82 14.93 -17.73
C PRO A 491 -13.71 14.45 -16.57
N SER A 492 -14.88 15.09 -16.54
CA SER A 492 -15.87 15.30 -15.47
C SER A 492 -16.67 14.09 -14.95
N VAL A 493 -17.26 14.32 -13.76
CA VAL A 493 -18.17 13.45 -12.99
C VAL A 493 -19.62 13.66 -13.45
N ASP A 494 -20.40 12.58 -13.53
CA ASP A 494 -21.87 12.58 -13.51
C ASP A 494 -22.38 11.56 -12.45
N ASP A 495 -23.36 11.99 -11.67
CA ASP A 495 -24.10 11.29 -10.59
C ASP A 495 -25.45 10.76 -11.13
N PRO A 496 -26.06 9.67 -10.60
CA PRO A 496 -27.21 9.88 -9.69
C PRO A 496 -27.50 8.80 -8.61
N SER A 497 -27.75 9.30 -7.39
CA SER A 497 -28.84 9.04 -6.42
C SER A 497 -29.69 7.73 -6.41
N SER A 498 -29.86 7.16 -5.20
CA SER A 498 -31.18 6.85 -4.59
C SER A 498 -31.04 6.34 -3.13
N GLU A 499 -31.86 6.92 -2.25
CA GLU A 499 -31.94 6.72 -0.78
C GLU A 499 -32.94 5.60 -0.41
N GLU A 500 -32.70 4.88 0.70
CA GLU A 500 -33.76 4.25 1.53
C GLU A 500 -33.38 4.28 3.04
N GLU A 501 -34.30 4.75 3.88
CA GLU A 501 -34.19 5.01 5.33
C GLU A 501 -34.41 3.75 6.23
N VAL A 502 -33.79 3.73 7.43
CA VAL A 502 -34.08 2.76 8.51
C VAL A 502 -34.03 3.47 9.91
N PRO A 503 -34.94 3.19 10.87
CA PRO A 503 -35.33 4.17 11.90
C PRO A 503 -34.46 4.27 13.17
N SER A 504 -34.57 5.44 13.82
CA SER A 504 -33.83 5.91 15.01
C SER A 504 -34.30 5.28 16.35
N ALA A 505 -33.40 5.25 17.34
CA ALA A 505 -33.68 4.87 18.73
C ALA A 505 -32.48 5.31 19.59
N SER A 506 -32.60 6.50 20.19
CA SER A 506 -31.63 7.12 21.10
C SER A 506 -31.92 6.73 22.56
N ARG A 507 -30.86 6.57 23.37
CA ARG A 507 -30.98 6.59 24.84
C ARG A 507 -29.75 7.28 25.44
N ALA A 508 -29.96 8.52 25.89
CA ALA A 508 -28.97 9.38 26.53
C ALA A 508 -28.50 8.78 27.87
N TYR A 509 -27.17 8.79 28.10
CA TYR A 509 -26.54 8.31 29.32
C TYR A 509 -26.00 9.50 30.13
N LYS A 510 -26.68 9.89 31.22
CA LYS A 510 -26.15 10.87 32.18
C LYS A 510 -25.15 10.18 33.12
N ARG A 511 -23.94 10.73 33.27
CA ARG A 511 -22.97 10.32 34.31
C ARG A 511 -22.88 11.32 35.47
N PRO A 512 -22.54 10.87 36.69
CA PRO A 512 -22.52 11.71 37.89
C PRO A 512 -21.19 12.48 38.05
N ARG A 513 -21.26 13.68 38.63
CA ARG A 513 -20.12 14.52 39.06
C ARG A 513 -19.33 13.80 40.17
N THR A 514 -18.07 13.45 39.92
CA THR A 514 -17.16 12.90 40.95
C THR A 514 -15.90 13.74 41.10
N THR A 515 -15.51 13.96 42.36
CA THR A 515 -14.39 14.76 42.87
C THR A 515 -12.98 14.23 42.56
N GLU A 516 -12.82 13.31 41.60
CA GLU A 516 -11.57 12.54 41.37
C GLU A 516 -10.51 13.23 40.48
N ASP A 517 -10.82 14.33 39.80
CA ASP A 517 -9.90 14.97 38.82
C ASP A 517 -9.03 16.12 39.38
N ARG A 518 -8.88 16.23 40.70
CA ARG A 518 -7.99 17.25 41.28
C ARG A 518 -6.52 16.82 41.19
N PRO A 519 -5.60 17.73 40.79
CA PRO A 519 -4.18 17.40 40.67
C PRO A 519 -3.58 17.01 42.02
N SER A 520 -2.67 16.02 41.99
CA SER A 520 -2.01 15.50 43.20
C SER A 520 -1.08 16.51 43.88
N THR A 521 -0.52 17.46 43.11
CA THR A 521 0.26 18.60 43.59
C THR A 521 -0.04 19.83 42.72
N THR A 522 0.17 21.04 43.24
CA THR A 522 0.03 22.29 42.45
C THR A 522 1.41 22.80 42.06
N VAL A 523 1.65 22.95 40.76
CA VAL A 523 2.94 23.31 40.17
C VAL A 523 2.99 24.81 39.85
N LEU A 524 1.87 25.42 39.49
CA LEU A 524 1.81 26.86 39.16
C LEU A 524 1.46 27.74 40.37
N GLY A 525 1.21 27.13 41.53
CA GLY A 525 0.74 27.80 42.75
C GLY A 525 -0.80 27.91 42.77
N PRO A 526 -1.39 28.75 43.65
CA PRO A 526 -2.84 28.94 43.71
C PRO A 526 -3.32 29.70 42.47
N ILE A 527 -3.69 28.97 41.42
CA ILE A 527 -4.45 29.51 40.30
C ILE A 527 -5.89 29.68 40.76
N VAL A 528 -6.48 30.85 40.48
CA VAL A 528 -7.92 31.08 40.68
C VAL A 528 -8.65 30.14 39.73
N ASP A 529 -9.21 29.05 40.27
CA ASP A 529 -10.11 28.18 39.52
C ASP A 529 -11.30 29.05 39.09
N GLY A 530 -11.49 29.19 37.78
CA GLY A 530 -12.48 30.12 37.27
C GLY A 530 -13.91 29.62 37.53
N ASP A 531 -14.86 30.52 37.33
CA ASP A 531 -16.27 30.26 37.59
C ASP A 531 -16.82 29.16 36.66
N GLU A 532 -17.08 27.96 37.20
CA GLU A 532 -17.65 26.83 36.45
C GLU A 532 -19.05 27.15 35.90
N ASP A 533 -19.79 28.05 36.54
CA ASP A 533 -21.12 28.45 36.10
C ASP A 533 -21.06 29.38 34.87
N ALA A 534 -19.94 30.06 34.66
CA ALA A 534 -19.69 30.86 33.46
C ALA A 534 -19.25 30.02 32.23
N ILE A 535 -19.05 28.71 32.38
CA ILE A 535 -18.74 27.78 31.29
C ILE A 535 -20.01 27.02 30.87
N GLU A 536 -20.37 27.05 29.60
CA GLU A 536 -21.43 26.19 29.04
C GLU A 536 -20.92 24.74 28.92
N PRO A 537 -21.73 23.70 29.21
CA PRO A 537 -21.32 22.32 28.99
C PRO A 537 -21.04 22.05 27.50
N PRO A 538 -20.08 21.16 27.17
CA PRO A 538 -19.79 20.85 25.79
C PRO A 538 -21.01 20.22 25.11
N ILE A 539 -21.21 20.54 23.84
CA ILE A 539 -22.25 19.95 23.02
C ILE A 539 -21.83 18.51 22.74
N GLU A 540 -22.57 17.55 23.32
CA GLU A 540 -22.32 16.14 23.08
C GLU A 540 -22.77 15.79 21.65
N THR A 541 -21.84 15.39 20.78
CA THR A 541 -22.16 14.74 19.51
C THR A 541 -22.56 13.29 19.77
N LEU A 542 -23.69 13.12 20.46
CA LEU A 542 -24.31 11.82 20.74
C LEU A 542 -25.39 11.53 19.69
N ASP A 543 -24.98 11.29 18.45
CA ASP A 543 -25.77 10.43 17.58
C ASP A 543 -24.84 9.52 16.78
N ALA A 544 -24.62 8.32 17.32
CA ALA A 544 -23.99 7.19 16.61
C ALA A 544 -24.86 6.68 15.42
N LYS A 545 -25.98 7.37 15.12
CA LYS A 545 -26.84 7.12 13.95
C LYS A 545 -26.53 8.03 12.76
N ASP A 546 -25.77 9.11 12.94
CA ASP A 546 -25.16 9.84 11.83
C ASP A 546 -23.86 9.12 11.43
N SER A 547 -23.96 8.18 10.49
CA SER A 547 -22.82 7.49 9.88
C SER A 547 -22.02 8.39 8.92
N ALA A 548 -22.36 9.68 8.83
CA ALA A 548 -21.64 10.62 8.00
C ALA A 548 -20.42 11.15 8.77
N THR A 549 -19.22 10.75 8.33
CA THR A 549 -18.01 11.51 8.62
C THR A 549 -18.24 12.93 8.09
N GLN A 550 -18.29 13.93 8.96
CA GLN A 550 -18.42 15.31 8.54
C GLN A 550 -17.17 15.70 7.74
N LEU A 551 -17.28 15.68 6.41
CA LEU A 551 -16.16 15.82 5.48
C LEU A 551 -15.57 17.25 5.49
N THR A 552 -16.36 18.24 5.90
CA THR A 552 -16.04 19.66 5.76
C THR A 552 -16.91 20.51 6.70
N THR A 553 -16.32 21.55 7.29
CA THR A 553 -17.07 22.72 7.72
C THR A 553 -17.32 23.57 6.48
N HIS A 554 -18.45 23.37 5.80
CA HIS A 554 -18.86 24.23 4.70
C HIS A 554 -19.43 25.55 5.22
N ASP A 555 -19.20 26.60 4.43
CA ASP A 555 -19.81 27.92 4.50
C ASP A 555 -21.33 27.73 4.52
N GLY A 556 -21.96 27.92 5.69
CA GLY A 556 -23.40 27.70 5.87
C GLY A 556 -23.80 26.56 6.82
N SER A 557 -22.84 25.86 7.43
CA SER A 557 -23.11 25.01 8.61
C SER A 557 -23.51 25.90 9.80
N PHE A 558 -24.79 26.30 9.90
CA PHE A 558 -25.34 26.99 11.07
C PHE A 558 -25.16 26.11 12.32
N GLY A 559 -24.34 26.54 13.29
CA GLY A 559 -24.33 25.94 14.64
C GLY A 559 -22.99 25.47 15.25
N THR A 560 -21.82 26.01 14.87
CA THR A 560 -20.58 25.72 15.62
C THR A 560 -20.30 26.81 16.66
N ASN A 561 -20.25 26.43 17.95
CA ASN A 561 -19.92 27.30 19.08
C ASN A 561 -18.53 26.91 19.62
N PRO A 562 -17.42 27.33 18.96
CA PRO A 562 -16.07 26.95 19.39
C PRO A 562 -15.83 27.38 20.83
N ALA A 563 -15.14 26.54 21.61
CA ALA A 563 -14.76 26.91 22.97
C ALA A 563 -13.94 28.21 22.93
N ARG A 564 -14.26 29.14 23.84
CA ARG A 564 -13.60 30.45 23.94
C ARG A 564 -12.07 30.30 23.86
N MET A 565 -11.45 31.14 23.04
CA MET A 565 -9.99 31.22 22.89
C MET A 565 -9.55 32.68 22.81
N ASN A 566 -8.87 33.16 23.85
CA ASN A 566 -8.27 34.49 23.91
C ASN A 566 -6.76 34.34 24.13
N TRP A 567 -6.00 34.21 23.02
CA TRP A 567 -4.55 34.01 23.09
C TRP A 567 -3.87 35.19 23.80
N GLY A 568 -2.88 34.92 24.67
CA GLY A 568 -2.22 35.95 25.47
C GLY A 568 -3.00 36.47 26.69
N ALA A 569 -4.19 35.95 27.01
CA ALA A 569 -4.89 36.36 28.23
C ALA A 569 -4.07 36.03 29.50
N LYS A 570 -4.25 36.87 30.53
CA LYS A 570 -3.45 36.81 31.77
C LYS A 570 -3.65 35.52 32.57
N THR A 571 -4.88 35.00 32.56
CA THR A 571 -5.25 33.81 33.30
C THR A 571 -5.64 32.68 32.35
N ALA A 572 -5.37 31.43 32.73
CA ALA A 572 -5.77 30.26 31.97
C ALA A 572 -7.29 30.24 31.70
N PHE A 573 -8.10 30.64 32.69
CA PHE A 573 -9.55 30.68 32.54
C PHE A 573 -10.01 31.69 31.47
N GLU A 574 -9.49 32.92 31.48
CA GLU A 574 -9.82 33.92 30.46
C GLU A 574 -9.29 33.55 29.07
N ARG A 575 -8.15 32.84 29.03
CA ARG A 575 -7.52 32.33 27.80
C ARG A 575 -8.39 31.25 27.16
N GLY A 576 -8.95 30.34 27.97
CA GLY A 576 -9.72 29.17 27.52
C GLY A 576 -8.84 28.01 27.02
N PRO A 577 -9.30 26.75 27.04
CA PRO A 577 -8.47 25.58 26.75
C PRO A 577 -8.26 25.35 25.24
N VAL A 578 -7.17 24.65 24.85
CA VAL A 578 -7.02 24.13 23.47
C VAL A 578 -7.87 22.87 23.28
N VAL A 579 -8.91 22.97 22.46
CA VAL A 579 -9.83 21.88 22.15
C VAL A 579 -9.66 21.49 20.70
N ALA A 580 -8.89 20.42 20.47
CA ALA A 580 -8.62 19.80 19.16
C ALA A 580 -9.03 18.32 19.14
N THR A 581 -9.99 17.92 19.98
CA THR A 581 -10.41 16.52 20.16
C THR A 581 -11.52 16.15 19.20
N THR A 582 -11.63 14.86 18.90
CA THR A 582 -12.69 14.30 18.04
C THR A 582 -14.01 14.09 18.77
N ARG A 583 -14.06 14.33 20.09
CA ARG A 583 -15.26 14.15 20.93
C ARG A 583 -16.13 15.41 20.99
N HIS A 584 -15.53 16.58 20.83
CA HIS A 584 -16.23 17.87 20.92
C HIS A 584 -16.08 18.63 19.61
N THR A 585 -16.43 18.00 18.49
CA THR A 585 -16.22 18.56 17.14
C THR A 585 -16.92 19.92 16.95
N LEU A 586 -18.10 20.10 17.54
CA LEU A 586 -18.87 21.36 17.49
C LEU A 586 -18.27 22.48 18.35
N ASN A 587 -17.46 22.15 19.36
CA ASN A 587 -16.78 23.10 20.23
C ASN A 587 -15.27 23.20 19.97
N ARG A 588 -14.77 22.57 18.89
CA ARG A 588 -13.35 22.60 18.52
C ARG A 588 -12.92 24.03 18.21
N ASN A 589 -11.80 24.47 18.79
CA ASN A 589 -11.26 25.82 18.60
C ASN A 589 -9.86 25.84 17.96
N ALA A 590 -9.40 24.68 17.45
CA ALA A 590 -8.15 24.54 16.72
C ALA A 590 -8.30 23.64 15.48
N ILE A 591 -7.51 23.93 14.46
CA ILE A 591 -7.34 23.11 13.25
C ILE A 591 -6.33 22.00 13.56
N GLY A 592 -6.55 20.80 13.03
CA GLY A 592 -5.71 19.63 13.29
C GLY A 592 -6.19 18.83 14.52
N ALA A 593 -5.26 18.10 15.14
CA ALA A 593 -5.57 17.19 16.25
C ALA A 593 -4.47 17.17 17.31
N HIS A 594 -4.87 16.89 18.56
CA HIS A 594 -3.95 16.51 19.63
C HIS A 594 -3.12 15.27 19.24
N ALA A 595 -1.92 15.13 19.80
CA ALA A 595 -0.88 14.14 19.43
C ALA A 595 -0.05 14.53 18.19
N GLY A 596 -0.26 15.71 17.60
CA GLY A 596 0.53 16.26 16.49
C GLY A 596 0.75 15.25 15.35
N GLY A 597 2.01 15.01 14.99
CA GLY A 597 2.39 14.01 13.96
C GLY A 597 2.00 12.55 14.29
N TYR A 598 1.70 12.23 15.55
CA TYR A 598 1.22 10.90 15.95
C TYR A 598 -0.29 10.71 15.78
N SER A 599 -1.03 11.77 15.44
CA SER A 599 -2.48 11.69 15.18
C SER A 599 -2.84 10.65 14.11
N ILE A 600 -2.00 10.46 13.09
CA ILE A 600 -2.18 9.45 12.05
C ILE A 600 -2.06 8.03 12.62
N TYR A 601 -1.06 7.77 13.47
CA TYR A 601 -0.93 6.46 14.15
C TYR A 601 -2.06 6.23 15.14
N ARG A 602 -2.51 7.28 15.83
CA ARG A 602 -3.69 7.22 16.69
C ARG A 602 -4.94 6.87 15.88
N ALA A 603 -5.11 7.45 14.70
CA ALA A 603 -6.22 7.13 13.80
C ALA A 603 -6.17 5.66 13.36
N LEU A 604 -4.99 5.14 13.04
CA LEU A 604 -4.80 3.71 12.75
C LEU A 604 -5.17 2.82 13.94
N ALA A 605 -4.77 3.19 15.16
CA ALA A 605 -5.11 2.46 16.37
C ALA A 605 -6.63 2.48 16.69
N VAL A 606 -7.31 3.60 16.42
CA VAL A 606 -8.77 3.68 16.51
C VAL A 606 -9.43 2.79 15.46
N ALA A 607 -8.98 2.90 14.20
CA ALA A 607 -9.54 2.14 13.08
C ALA A 607 -9.32 0.62 13.23
N SER A 608 -8.22 0.20 13.85
CA SER A 608 -7.95 -1.20 14.17
C SER A 608 -8.66 -1.69 15.44
N GLY A 609 -9.44 -0.84 16.12
CA GLY A 609 -10.10 -1.16 17.39
C GLY A 609 -9.15 -1.25 18.60
N GLY A 610 -7.87 -0.92 18.42
CA GLY A 610 -6.86 -0.91 19.49
C GLY A 610 -6.93 0.28 20.45
N LEU A 611 -7.71 1.32 20.12
CA LEU A 611 -7.94 2.48 20.98
C LEU A 611 -9.43 2.83 21.06
N ASP A 612 -10.00 2.75 22.26
CA ASP A 612 -11.37 3.17 22.55
C ASP A 612 -11.50 4.71 22.49
N THR A 613 -12.35 5.20 21.59
CA THR A 613 -12.61 6.64 21.41
C THR A 613 -13.51 7.24 22.48
N SER A 614 -14.25 6.41 23.22
CA SER A 614 -15.12 6.83 24.32
C SER A 614 -14.40 6.97 25.66
N ALA A 615 -13.20 6.40 25.77
CA ALA A 615 -12.38 6.47 26.97
C ALA A 615 -11.91 7.90 27.26
N VAL A 616 -12.20 8.38 28.47
CA VAL A 616 -11.76 9.69 28.97
C VAL A 616 -10.47 9.52 29.77
N PRO A 617 -9.36 10.16 29.37
CA PRO A 617 -8.12 10.10 30.15
C PRO A 617 -8.29 10.75 31.53
N LYS A 618 -7.85 10.07 32.60
CA LYS A 618 -7.84 10.62 33.97
C LYS A 618 -6.61 11.51 34.20
N LEU A 619 -6.64 12.72 33.65
CA LEU A 619 -5.49 13.65 33.68
C LEU A 619 -5.22 14.26 35.06
N GLY A 620 -6.20 14.26 35.98
CA GLY A 620 -5.99 14.68 37.37
C GLY A 620 -4.99 13.82 38.15
N LEU A 621 -4.73 12.59 37.70
CA LEU A 621 -3.81 11.64 38.34
C LEU A 621 -2.32 11.90 38.02
N THR A 622 -2.02 12.89 37.18
CA THR A 622 -0.64 13.23 36.82
C THR A 622 -0.38 14.70 37.08
N THR A 623 0.87 15.03 37.42
CA THR A 623 1.30 16.40 37.68
C THR A 623 2.75 16.58 37.19
N PRO A 624 3.11 17.73 36.58
CA PRO A 624 4.48 18.00 36.14
C PRO A 624 5.52 17.80 37.24
N ALA A 625 6.66 17.18 36.90
CA ALA A 625 7.71 16.87 37.88
C ALA A 625 8.60 18.08 38.28
N ALA A 626 8.39 19.24 37.63
CA ALA A 626 9.10 20.48 37.91
C ALA A 626 8.18 21.68 37.67
N ARG A 627 8.43 22.76 38.41
CA ARG A 627 7.74 24.02 38.26
C ARG A 627 8.33 24.84 37.12
N ILE A 628 7.45 25.29 36.23
CA ILE A 628 7.77 26.17 35.11
C ILE A 628 6.65 27.20 35.03
N GLY A 629 7.01 28.47 35.23
CA GLY A 629 6.10 29.61 35.17
C GLY A 629 5.02 29.68 36.27
N PRO A 630 3.97 30.50 36.04
CA PRO A 630 3.76 31.33 34.85
C PRO A 630 4.79 32.47 34.75
N HIS A 631 5.18 32.83 33.53
CA HIS A 631 6.10 33.94 33.26
C HIS A 631 5.38 35.04 32.48
N ASP A 632 5.83 36.30 32.59
CA ASP A 632 5.20 37.46 31.92
C ASP A 632 5.02 37.24 30.40
N SER A 633 6.00 36.57 29.79
CA SER A 633 6.03 36.20 28.37
C SER A 633 4.86 35.32 27.91
N TRP A 634 4.18 34.61 28.82
CA TRP A 634 3.02 33.75 28.49
C TRP A 634 1.79 34.56 28.11
N THR A 635 1.75 35.84 28.52
CA THR A 635 0.64 36.76 28.27
C THR A 635 0.91 37.69 27.10
N ASP A 636 2.09 37.60 26.48
CA ASP A 636 2.45 38.35 25.29
C ASP A 636 2.19 37.51 24.04
N GLU A 637 1.14 37.87 23.31
CA GLU A 637 0.70 37.16 22.09
C GLU A 637 1.72 37.19 20.95
N THR A 638 2.79 37.98 21.07
CA THR A 638 3.88 38.07 20.08
C THR A 638 5.09 37.20 20.43
N LYS A 639 5.27 36.86 21.72
CA LYS A 639 6.44 36.11 22.21
C LYS A 639 6.29 34.61 22.00
N ILE A 640 5.11 34.06 22.31
CA ILE A 640 4.82 32.63 22.21
C ILE A 640 3.65 32.42 21.26
N VAL A 641 3.95 31.92 20.06
CA VAL A 641 3.00 31.74 18.96
C VAL A 641 3.01 30.33 18.39
N THR A 642 3.89 29.43 18.84
CA THR A 642 4.04 28.06 18.30
C THR A 642 3.95 26.94 19.33
N MET A 643 3.64 27.26 20.59
CA MET A 643 3.36 26.30 21.64
C MET A 643 2.31 26.85 22.60
N ASP A 644 1.64 25.97 23.35
CA ASP A 644 0.68 26.35 24.38
C ASP A 644 1.39 26.61 25.72
N PRO A 645 1.45 27.86 26.22
CA PRO A 645 2.13 28.16 27.48
C PRO A 645 1.56 27.41 28.70
N TRP A 646 0.26 27.07 28.67
CA TRP A 646 -0.45 26.40 29.76
C TRP A 646 -0.51 24.87 29.58
N GLY A 647 0.11 24.34 28.52
CA GLY A 647 -0.06 22.96 28.04
C GLY A 647 0.35 21.86 29.02
N HIS A 648 1.19 22.16 30.03
CA HIS A 648 1.63 21.22 31.08
C HIS A 648 0.75 21.24 32.32
N ALA A 649 -0.05 22.29 32.51
CA ALA A 649 -0.78 22.55 33.75
C ALA A 649 -2.31 22.48 33.56
N ILE A 650 -2.77 21.56 32.72
CA ILE A 650 -4.19 21.48 32.32
C ILE A 650 -5.14 21.33 33.51
N SER A 651 -4.83 20.44 34.46
CA SER A 651 -5.67 20.19 35.63
C SER A 651 -5.75 21.40 36.58
N GLU A 652 -4.70 22.22 36.63
CA GLU A 652 -4.65 23.44 37.46
C GLU A 652 -5.28 24.64 36.74
N GLY A 653 -4.97 24.85 35.45
CA GLY A 653 -5.42 26.00 34.68
C GLY A 653 -6.83 25.86 34.09
N PHE A 654 -7.28 24.63 33.83
CA PHE A 654 -8.56 24.36 33.16
C PHE A 654 -9.45 23.38 33.94
N GLY A 655 -9.27 23.28 35.27
CA GLY A 655 -10.05 22.39 36.15
C GLY A 655 -11.57 22.58 36.03
N ALA A 656 -12.05 23.83 35.99
CA ALA A 656 -13.46 24.15 35.75
C ALA A 656 -13.99 23.59 34.42
N TRP A 657 -13.19 23.63 33.34
CA TRP A 657 -13.57 23.09 32.03
C TRP A 657 -13.65 21.56 32.03
N LEU A 658 -12.69 20.89 32.69
CA LEU A 658 -12.70 19.43 32.86
C LEU A 658 -13.94 18.97 33.63
N ARG A 659 -14.28 19.64 34.73
CA ARG A 659 -15.48 19.33 35.53
C ARG A 659 -16.79 19.56 34.77
N LYS A 660 -16.81 20.55 33.86
CA LYS A 660 -17.94 20.77 32.95
C LYS A 660 -18.08 19.69 31.87
N GLY A 661 -17.05 18.88 31.65
CA GLY A 661 -17.07 17.73 30.75
C GLY A 661 -16.24 17.87 29.48
N TYR A 662 -15.46 18.94 29.33
CA TYR A 662 -14.57 19.10 28.17
C TYR A 662 -13.38 18.13 28.23
N ASP A 663 -13.09 17.45 27.12
CA ASP A 663 -11.84 16.71 26.89
C ASP A 663 -10.71 17.70 26.53
N VAL A 664 -10.07 18.24 27.57
CA VAL A 664 -8.88 19.10 27.45
C VAL A 664 -7.63 18.26 27.67
N ARG A 665 -6.75 18.19 26.67
CA ARG A 665 -5.54 17.34 26.70
C ARG A 665 -4.26 18.19 26.84
N PRO A 666 -3.24 17.68 27.55
CA PRO A 666 -1.96 18.37 27.67
C PRO A 666 -1.22 18.31 26.34
N THR A 667 -0.61 19.44 25.98
CA THR A 667 0.32 19.55 24.85
C THR A 667 1.78 19.64 25.33
N ILE A 668 2.00 19.72 26.64
CA ILE A 668 3.33 19.68 27.26
C ILE A 668 3.31 18.67 28.42
N ALA A 669 4.37 17.88 28.56
CA ALA A 669 4.56 16.99 29.70
C ALA A 669 5.97 17.12 30.26
N VAL A 670 6.10 17.30 31.57
CA VAL A 670 7.39 17.50 32.26
C VAL A 670 7.66 16.34 33.22
N THR A 671 8.84 15.72 33.11
CA THR A 671 9.25 14.59 33.94
C THR A 671 10.74 14.65 34.28
N LYS A 672 11.19 13.81 35.21
CA LYS A 672 12.63 13.61 35.50
C LYS A 672 13.13 12.35 34.81
N ALA A 673 14.37 12.36 34.36
CA ALA A 673 14.98 11.23 33.67
C ALA A 673 16.45 11.07 34.01
N HIS A 674 16.91 9.82 33.91
CA HIS A 674 18.31 9.46 33.85
C HIS A 674 18.69 9.30 32.38
N VAL A 675 19.71 10.02 31.91
CA VAL A 675 20.16 10.00 30.52
C VAL A 675 21.59 9.50 30.47
N GLU A 676 21.81 8.37 29.80
CA GLU A 676 23.15 7.83 29.57
C GLU A 676 23.61 8.12 28.15
N LEU A 677 24.70 8.87 28.03
CA LEU A 677 25.33 9.19 26.76
C LEU A 677 26.77 8.65 26.78
N PRO A 678 27.19 7.88 25.77
CA PRO A 678 28.57 7.42 25.64
C PRO A 678 29.59 8.56 25.71
N GLU A 679 29.24 9.73 25.18
CA GLU A 679 30.10 10.92 25.16
C GLU A 679 30.33 11.50 26.55
N CYS A 680 29.38 11.37 27.49
CA CYS A 680 29.62 11.75 28.89
C CYS A 680 30.65 10.82 29.54
N LYS A 681 30.57 9.50 29.28
CA LYS A 681 31.54 8.52 29.78
C LYS A 681 32.94 8.79 29.21
N GLU A 682 33.02 9.10 27.91
CA GLU A 682 34.28 9.43 27.26
C GLU A 682 34.85 10.77 27.74
N ALA A 683 34.01 11.80 27.91
CA ALA A 683 34.42 13.07 28.50
C ALA A 683 34.97 12.89 29.92
N MET A 684 34.38 12.00 30.73
CA MET A 684 34.92 11.63 32.03
C MET A 684 36.27 10.90 31.93
N ARG A 685 36.40 9.94 31.01
CA ARG A 685 37.68 9.24 30.76
C ARG A 685 38.80 10.19 30.35
N LEU A 686 38.47 11.23 29.59
CA LEU A 686 39.40 12.27 29.14
C LEU A 686 39.54 13.43 30.15
N ASN A 687 38.97 13.33 31.36
CA ASN A 687 38.97 14.37 32.39
C ASN A 687 38.37 15.72 31.95
N ARG A 688 37.48 15.71 30.96
CA ARG A 688 36.69 16.89 30.52
C ARG A 688 35.43 17.08 31.36
N LEU A 689 34.93 16.01 31.99
CA LEU A 689 33.84 16.03 32.97
C LEU A 689 34.24 15.28 34.24
N THR A 690 33.77 15.76 35.39
CA THR A 690 33.97 15.12 36.69
C THR A 690 32.61 14.78 37.29
N PRO A 691 32.38 13.58 37.81
CA PRO A 691 31.09 13.25 38.43
C PRO A 691 30.94 13.98 39.77
N ASP A 692 29.75 14.52 40.02
CA ASP A 692 29.36 15.23 41.24
C ASP A 692 28.24 14.52 42.01
N GLY A 693 27.64 13.47 41.41
CA GLY A 693 26.56 12.68 42.00
C GLY A 693 25.19 13.35 42.00
N THR A 694 25.10 14.63 41.65
CA THR A 694 23.84 15.39 41.61
C THR A 694 23.38 15.74 40.20
N VAL A 695 24.32 16.14 39.32
CA VAL A 695 24.06 16.40 37.90
C VAL A 695 24.55 15.23 37.05
N LEU A 696 25.73 14.70 37.38
CA LEU A 696 26.41 13.61 36.69
C LEU A 696 26.86 12.54 37.69
N ALA A 697 26.33 11.34 37.54
CA ALA A 697 26.73 10.18 38.33
C ALA A 697 28.09 9.62 37.89
N ALA A 698 28.75 8.87 38.77
CA ALA A 698 30.03 8.20 38.46
C ALA A 698 29.95 7.19 37.30
N SER A 699 28.75 6.69 36.98
CA SER A 699 28.48 5.86 35.81
C SER A 699 28.51 6.63 34.48
N GLY A 700 28.55 7.97 34.50
CA GLY A 700 28.34 8.83 33.33
C GLY A 700 26.86 9.09 33.01
N THR A 701 25.95 8.65 33.88
CA THR A 701 24.51 8.94 33.78
C THR A 701 24.25 10.38 34.22
N SER A 702 23.62 11.18 33.35
CA SER A 702 23.14 12.52 33.66
C SER A 702 21.74 12.49 34.28
N LEU A 703 21.52 13.32 35.29
CA LEU A 703 20.23 13.54 35.93
C LEU A 703 19.60 14.82 35.35
N VAL A 704 18.45 14.68 34.70
CA VAL A 704 17.81 15.80 33.99
C VAL A 704 16.33 15.92 34.29
N THR A 705 15.82 17.14 34.24
CA THR A 705 14.40 17.40 34.00
C THR A 705 14.19 17.51 32.50
N LYS A 706 13.18 16.83 31.96
CA LYS A 706 12.83 16.91 30.54
C LYS A 706 11.37 17.30 30.31
N ALA A 707 11.13 18.09 29.28
CA ALA A 707 9.79 18.48 28.85
C ALA A 707 9.56 18.08 27.39
N ALA A 708 8.51 17.31 27.11
CA ALA A 708 8.03 17.06 25.74
C ALA A 708 6.97 18.10 25.39
N ILE A 709 7.06 18.70 24.21
CA ILE A 709 6.19 19.80 23.78
C ILE A 709 5.66 19.50 22.37
N GLU A 710 4.34 19.48 22.23
CA GLU A 710 3.62 19.45 20.96
C GLU A 710 3.42 20.88 20.41
N PRO A 711 3.53 21.07 19.09
CA PRO A 711 3.36 22.39 18.49
C PRO A 711 1.89 22.82 18.51
N VAL A 712 1.64 24.05 18.94
CA VAL A 712 0.32 24.71 18.90
C VAL A 712 0.52 26.11 18.35
N TRP A 713 0.14 26.30 17.09
CA TRP A 713 0.40 27.54 16.36
C TRP A 713 -0.78 28.50 16.48
N TYR A 714 -0.50 29.70 16.97
CA TYR A 714 -1.39 30.85 16.86
C TYR A 714 -1.14 31.53 15.50
N LEU A 715 -2.03 31.27 14.54
CA LEU A 715 -1.85 31.65 13.13
C LEU A 715 -1.59 33.14 12.91
N PRO A 716 -2.31 34.09 13.56
CA PRO A 716 -2.01 35.52 13.44
C PRO A 716 -0.56 35.85 13.86
N GLY A 717 -0.10 35.28 14.97
CA GLY A 717 1.25 35.49 15.48
C GLY A 717 2.32 34.88 14.59
N VAL A 718 2.08 33.68 14.05
CA VAL A 718 2.98 33.05 13.07
C VAL A 718 3.06 33.89 11.79
N ALA A 719 1.93 34.37 11.26
CA ALA A 719 1.90 35.20 10.06
C ALA A 719 2.70 36.49 10.24
N ALA A 720 2.48 37.19 11.36
CA ALA A 720 3.24 38.38 11.74
C ALA A 720 4.75 38.11 11.82
N ARG A 721 5.15 36.95 12.36
CA ARG A 721 6.55 36.55 12.53
C ARG A 721 7.27 36.29 11.20
N PHE A 722 6.53 35.87 10.18
CA PHE A 722 7.04 35.70 8.82
C PHE A 722 6.79 36.94 7.93
N GLY A 723 6.17 37.99 8.46
CA GLY A 723 5.88 39.22 7.72
C GLY A 723 4.89 39.02 6.57
N VAL A 724 3.96 38.07 6.70
CA VAL A 724 2.94 37.75 5.70
C VAL A 724 1.55 37.96 6.27
N ASP A 725 0.57 38.14 5.40
CA ASP A 725 -0.84 38.16 5.80
C ASP A 725 -1.30 36.78 6.30
N GLU A 726 -2.20 36.74 7.28
CA GLU A 726 -2.72 35.48 7.85
C GLU A 726 -3.35 34.60 6.77
N ARG A 727 -4.06 35.19 5.80
CA ARG A 727 -4.66 34.47 4.69
C ARG A 727 -3.61 33.83 3.79
N VAL A 728 -2.54 34.56 3.47
CA VAL A 728 -1.44 34.03 2.64
C VAL A 728 -0.75 32.86 3.34
N LEU A 729 -0.53 32.96 4.66
CA LEU A 729 -0.01 31.85 5.45
C LEU A 729 -0.94 30.63 5.38
N ARG A 730 -2.25 30.82 5.58
CA ARG A 730 -3.25 29.76 5.52
C ARG A 730 -3.33 29.10 4.16
N ASP A 731 -3.39 29.88 3.09
CA ASP A 731 -3.42 29.42 1.70
C ASP A 731 -2.17 28.57 1.41
N SER A 732 -1.00 29.04 1.85
CA SER A 732 0.26 28.30 1.68
C SER A 732 0.27 27.00 2.49
N LEU A 733 -0.17 27.04 3.75
CA LEU A 733 -0.27 25.83 4.57
C LEU A 733 -1.26 24.82 3.97
N PHE A 734 -2.38 25.27 3.43
CA PHE A 734 -3.36 24.41 2.78
C PHE A 734 -2.79 23.77 1.51
N ALA A 735 -2.16 24.57 0.64
CA ALA A 735 -1.55 24.07 -0.60
C ALA A 735 -0.40 23.08 -0.34
N GLU A 736 0.54 23.44 0.53
CA GLU A 736 1.74 22.64 0.82
C GLU A 736 1.43 21.38 1.64
N THR A 737 0.28 21.33 2.33
CA THR A 737 -0.23 20.10 2.96
C THR A 737 -1.07 19.25 2.02
N ASN A 738 -1.05 19.55 0.72
CA ASN A 738 -1.86 18.89 -0.32
C ASN A 738 -3.35 18.88 0.05
N SER A 739 -3.85 20.05 0.48
CA SER A 739 -5.25 20.29 0.86
C SER A 739 -5.76 19.49 2.07
N MET A 740 -4.86 19.01 2.94
CA MET A 740 -5.22 18.15 4.09
C MET A 740 -6.13 18.83 5.12
N TYR A 741 -6.07 20.16 5.27
CA TYR A 741 -6.83 20.91 6.28
C TYR A 741 -7.70 22.00 5.64
N PRO A 742 -8.90 21.66 5.11
CA PRO A 742 -9.81 22.63 4.49
C PRO A 742 -10.17 23.81 5.41
N GLU A 743 -10.18 23.59 6.73
CA GLU A 743 -10.49 24.62 7.73
C GLU A 743 -9.48 25.77 7.75
N LEU A 744 -8.27 25.58 7.21
CA LEU A 744 -7.34 26.70 6.99
C LEU A 744 -7.98 27.78 6.11
N ILE A 745 -8.83 27.38 5.16
CA ILE A 745 -9.54 28.25 4.22
C ILE A 745 -10.96 28.56 4.71
N THR A 746 -11.72 27.53 5.09
CA THR A 746 -13.17 27.66 5.36
C THR A 746 -13.49 28.16 6.77
N ARG A 747 -12.53 28.14 7.70
CA ARG A 747 -12.73 28.53 9.11
C ARG A 747 -11.72 29.59 9.57
N PRO A 748 -11.84 30.84 9.09
CA PRO A 748 -10.98 31.94 9.51
C PRO A 748 -11.16 32.33 10.98
N ASP A 749 -12.25 31.91 11.61
CA ASP A 749 -12.53 32.06 13.05
C ASP A 749 -11.63 31.17 13.93
N LEU A 750 -11.17 30.02 13.42
CA LEU A 750 -10.24 29.15 14.13
C LEU A 750 -8.82 29.69 14.02
N LYS A 751 -8.31 30.31 15.10
CA LYS A 751 -6.97 30.94 15.11
C LYS A 751 -5.82 30.01 15.51
N LEU A 752 -6.13 28.80 15.98
CA LEU A 752 -5.13 27.80 16.37
C LEU A 752 -4.97 26.71 15.32
N PHE A 753 -3.73 26.25 15.13
CA PHE A 753 -3.39 25.11 14.28
C PHE A 753 -2.42 24.18 15.01
N LEU A 754 -2.73 22.90 15.08
CA LEU A 754 -1.84 21.85 15.59
C LEU A 754 -1.24 21.11 14.38
N PRO A 755 -0.10 21.58 13.84
CA PRO A 755 0.50 20.97 12.66
C PRO A 755 0.97 19.54 12.95
N PRO A 756 0.85 18.60 11.99
CA PRO A 756 1.28 17.21 12.14
C PRO A 756 2.79 17.06 11.96
N ILE A 757 3.59 17.93 12.59
CA ILE A 757 5.05 17.93 12.52
C ILE A 757 5.66 17.37 13.81
N GLY A 758 6.96 17.09 13.76
CA GLY A 758 7.71 16.75 14.96
C GLY A 758 7.65 17.87 15.99
N GLY A 759 7.43 17.51 17.26
CA GLY A 759 7.47 18.45 18.39
C GLY A 759 8.90 18.80 18.81
N MET A 760 9.07 19.20 20.05
CA MET A 760 10.37 19.46 20.64
C MET A 760 10.51 18.82 22.02
N THR A 761 11.74 18.62 22.46
CA THR A 761 12.04 18.16 23.82
C THR A 761 13.09 19.05 24.44
N VAL A 762 12.81 19.55 25.64
CA VAL A 762 13.77 20.32 26.45
C VAL A 762 14.43 19.37 27.44
N TYR A 763 15.75 19.43 27.54
CA TYR A 763 16.54 18.78 28.58
C TYR A 763 17.20 19.84 29.45
N VAL A 764 17.02 19.74 30.76
CA VAL A 764 17.51 20.69 31.76
C VAL A 764 18.42 19.96 32.73
N TRP A 765 19.66 20.45 32.85
CA TRP A 765 20.63 20.08 33.88
C TRP A 765 20.67 21.17 34.94
N GLY A 766 20.56 20.77 36.21
CA GLY A 766 20.44 21.69 37.34
C GLY A 766 18.99 21.92 37.75
N ASP A 767 18.75 23.04 38.43
CA ASP A 767 17.45 23.38 39.04
C ASP A 767 16.57 24.19 38.07
N PRO A 768 15.42 23.64 37.60
CA PRO A 768 14.52 24.34 36.68
C PRO A 768 13.97 25.67 37.19
N ASP A 769 13.83 25.84 38.51
CA ASP A 769 13.30 27.09 39.10
C ASP A 769 14.23 28.28 38.89
N LYS A 770 15.52 28.02 38.60
CA LYS A 770 16.54 29.06 38.39
C LYS A 770 16.64 29.53 36.93
N ILE A 771 15.96 28.87 35.98
CA ILE A 771 16.09 29.16 34.54
C ILE A 771 15.77 30.63 34.20
N SER A 772 14.73 31.19 34.84
CA SER A 772 14.27 32.55 34.57
C SER A 772 15.07 33.64 35.29
N ASP A 773 15.98 33.29 36.20
CA ASP A 773 16.81 34.26 36.92
C ASP A 773 18.03 34.65 36.07
N SER A 774 18.01 35.88 35.55
CA SER A 774 19.11 36.42 34.73
C SER A 774 20.46 36.53 35.46
N ASN A 775 20.51 36.38 36.78
CA ASN A 775 21.76 36.38 37.56
C ASN A 775 22.38 34.98 37.66
N VAL A 776 21.65 33.93 37.31
CA VAL A 776 22.15 32.55 37.31
C VAL A 776 22.76 32.22 35.96
N GLU A 777 23.97 31.65 35.96
CA GLU A 777 24.66 31.27 34.73
C GLU A 777 23.79 30.28 33.93
N LEU A 778 23.50 30.62 32.67
CA LEU A 778 22.66 29.82 31.78
C LEU A 778 23.43 29.45 30.51
N THR A 779 23.65 28.15 30.33
CA THR A 779 24.16 27.58 29.08
C THR A 779 23.01 27.03 28.27
N CYS A 780 22.89 27.42 27.00
CA CYS A 780 21.77 27.06 26.14
C CYS A 780 22.23 26.60 24.76
N ARG A 781 21.58 25.53 24.27
CA ARG A 781 21.60 25.13 22.86
C ARG A 781 20.20 24.90 22.34
N VAL A 782 19.90 25.50 21.20
CA VAL A 782 18.76 25.14 20.37
C VAL A 782 19.22 24.28 19.20
N HIS A 783 18.84 23.01 19.20
CA HIS A 783 19.30 21.99 18.29
C HIS A 783 18.18 21.56 17.33
N ASP A 784 18.52 21.43 16.04
CA ASP A 784 17.63 20.84 15.03
C ASP A 784 18.07 19.39 14.81
N GLU A 785 17.14 18.45 14.94
CA GLU A 785 17.36 17.01 14.78
C GLU A 785 18.08 16.66 13.48
N CYS A 786 19.05 15.76 13.62
CA CYS A 786 19.78 15.17 12.52
C CYS A 786 20.05 13.69 12.86
N ASN A 787 19.08 12.80 12.67
CA ASN A 787 19.13 11.36 12.96
C ASN A 787 20.42 10.70 12.50
N GLY A 788 20.84 10.95 11.26
CA GLY A 788 22.09 10.40 10.72
C GLY A 788 23.34 10.78 11.54
N SER A 789 23.37 11.98 12.11
CA SER A 789 24.47 12.44 12.97
C SER A 789 24.23 12.06 14.42
N ASP A 790 23.10 12.47 15.00
CA ASP A 790 22.79 12.36 16.43
C ASP A 790 22.71 10.90 16.89
N VAL A 791 22.03 10.04 16.11
CA VAL A 791 21.84 8.62 16.44
C VAL A 791 22.99 7.78 15.91
N PHE A 792 23.32 7.92 14.62
CA PHE A 792 24.24 7.02 13.93
C PHE A 792 25.68 7.53 13.83
N GLY A 793 25.96 8.77 14.24
CA GLY A 793 27.32 9.28 14.32
C GLY A 793 27.94 9.63 12.97
N SER A 794 27.13 9.99 11.98
CA SER A 794 27.64 10.47 10.69
C SER A 794 28.60 11.66 10.88
N ASP A 795 29.74 11.56 10.21
CA ASP A 795 30.84 12.54 10.22
C ASP A 795 30.74 13.58 9.10
N ILE A 796 29.64 13.56 8.31
CA ILE A 796 29.42 14.50 7.20
C ILE A 796 28.94 15.89 7.65
N CYS A 797 28.48 16.02 8.89
CA CYS A 797 28.00 17.26 9.46
C CYS A 797 28.37 17.41 10.94
N THR A 798 28.22 18.63 11.42
CA THR A 798 28.60 19.07 12.77
C THR A 798 27.46 18.98 13.80
N CYS A 799 26.30 18.40 13.44
CA CYS A 799 25.12 18.36 14.30
C CYS A 799 25.36 17.68 15.65
N ARG A 800 25.82 16.40 15.64
CA ARG A 800 26.16 15.65 16.86
C ARG A 800 27.34 16.25 17.62
N PRO A 801 28.48 16.60 16.98
CA PRO A 801 29.59 17.24 17.68
C PRO A 801 29.19 18.47 18.51
N TYR A 802 28.36 19.35 17.94
CA TYR A 802 27.88 20.51 18.69
C TYR A 802 26.84 20.13 19.76
N LEU A 803 26.04 19.08 19.55
CA LEU A 803 25.08 18.60 20.53
C LEU A 803 25.78 18.04 21.76
N THR A 804 26.78 17.17 21.55
CA THR A 804 27.55 16.55 22.63
C THR A 804 28.38 17.58 23.37
N HIS A 805 29.03 18.50 22.66
CA HIS A 805 29.76 19.63 23.28
C HIS A 805 28.82 20.50 24.14
N ALA A 806 27.62 20.82 23.66
CA ALA A 806 26.68 21.60 24.44
C ALA A 806 26.18 20.86 25.68
N ILE A 807 25.97 19.55 25.60
CA ILE A 807 25.58 18.73 26.77
C ILE A 807 26.68 18.78 27.83
N GLU A 808 27.95 18.64 27.44
CA GLU A 808 29.07 18.78 28.38
C GLU A 808 29.11 20.17 29.03
N GLU A 809 28.95 21.25 28.25
CA GLU A 809 28.93 22.61 28.80
C GLU A 809 27.71 22.86 29.70
N CYS A 810 26.55 22.29 29.36
CA CYS A 810 25.35 22.32 30.21
C CYS A 810 25.59 21.63 31.56
N ILE A 811 26.22 20.45 31.55
CA ILE A 811 26.59 19.72 32.77
C ILE A 811 27.55 20.56 33.61
N LYS A 812 28.62 21.09 33.01
CA LYS A 812 29.60 21.91 33.74
C LYS A 812 28.97 23.15 34.36
N THR A 813 28.10 23.85 33.64
CA THR A 813 27.39 25.02 34.16
C THR A 813 26.48 24.64 35.32
N ALA A 814 25.72 23.55 35.20
CA ALA A 814 24.89 23.04 36.28
C ALA A 814 25.70 22.66 37.53
N GLN A 815 26.87 22.03 37.37
CA GLN A 815 27.78 21.68 38.45
C GLN A 815 28.37 22.91 39.17
N ARG A 816 28.48 24.06 38.49
CA ARG A 816 28.87 25.35 39.09
C ARG A 816 27.71 26.08 39.77
N GLY A 817 26.52 25.49 39.82
CA GLY A 817 25.32 26.08 40.40
C GLY A 817 24.46 26.89 39.42
N GLY A 818 24.83 26.90 38.13
CA GLY A 818 24.02 27.44 37.04
C GLY A 818 22.95 26.46 36.53
N VAL A 819 22.44 26.71 35.32
CA VAL A 819 21.51 25.81 34.63
C VAL A 819 21.98 25.57 33.19
N GLY A 820 21.90 24.33 32.74
CA GLY A 820 22.19 23.93 31.37
C GLY A 820 20.92 23.49 30.65
N ILE A 821 20.69 23.97 29.43
CA ILE A 821 19.48 23.65 28.64
C ILE A 821 19.85 23.25 27.22
N VAL A 822 19.30 22.11 26.79
CA VAL A 822 19.26 21.73 25.38
C VAL A 822 17.82 21.61 24.94
N VAL A 823 17.42 22.44 23.97
CA VAL A 823 16.15 22.33 23.28
C VAL A 823 16.37 21.55 21.99
N TYR A 824 15.75 20.38 21.88
CA TYR A 824 15.86 19.47 20.74
C TYR A 824 14.60 19.54 19.89
N PHE A 825 14.67 20.20 18.73
CA PHE A 825 13.59 20.30 17.74
C PHE A 825 13.63 19.11 16.79
N ARG A 826 12.52 18.37 16.67
CA ARG A 826 12.40 17.22 15.76
C ARG A 826 12.12 17.68 14.33
N LYS A 827 13.17 18.21 13.69
CA LYS A 827 13.15 18.88 12.39
C LYS A 827 14.21 18.30 11.43
N GLU A 828 14.15 16.99 11.21
CA GLU A 828 15.04 16.30 10.25
C GLU A 828 14.90 16.89 8.83
N GLY A 829 16.02 17.03 8.11
CA GLY A 829 15.98 17.53 6.73
C GLY A 829 15.63 19.02 6.57
N ARG A 830 15.40 19.76 7.67
CA ARG A 830 14.93 21.16 7.65
C ARG A 830 13.57 21.25 6.93
N ALA A 831 13.34 22.30 6.13
CA ALA A 831 12.11 22.43 5.34
C ALA A 831 12.11 21.56 4.06
N LEU A 832 13.23 20.88 3.73
CA LEU A 832 13.38 20.11 2.49
C LEU A 832 13.06 18.62 2.66
N GLY A 833 13.00 18.13 3.90
CA GLY A 833 12.87 16.71 4.22
C GLY A 833 14.18 15.93 4.13
N GLU A 834 14.19 14.75 4.75
CA GLU A 834 15.37 13.89 4.89
C GLU A 834 15.88 13.38 3.53
N VAL A 835 14.95 12.99 2.64
CA VAL A 835 15.29 12.45 1.30
C VAL A 835 16.10 13.46 0.49
N THR A 836 15.60 14.71 0.38
CA THR A 836 16.30 15.79 -0.33
C THR A 836 17.67 16.05 0.28
N LYS A 837 17.79 16.04 1.61
CA LYS A 837 19.07 16.20 2.31
C LYS A 837 20.07 15.08 1.95
N TYR A 838 19.62 13.85 1.81
CA TYR A 838 20.48 12.73 1.39
C TYR A 838 20.86 12.82 -0.08
N LEU A 839 19.97 13.30 -0.95
CA LEU A 839 20.30 13.61 -2.35
C LEU A 839 21.39 14.69 -2.44
N VAL A 840 21.33 15.73 -1.59
CA VAL A 840 22.41 16.73 -1.47
C VAL A 840 23.72 16.09 -1.03
N TYR A 841 23.70 15.18 -0.06
CA TYR A 841 24.90 14.44 0.36
C TYR A 841 25.48 13.55 -0.75
N ASN A 842 24.62 12.88 -1.52
CA ASN A 842 25.03 12.10 -2.68
C ASN A 842 25.70 12.99 -3.73
N MET A 843 25.11 14.15 -4.05
CA MET A 843 25.69 15.09 -5.00
C MET A 843 27.04 15.63 -4.51
N ARG A 844 27.11 16.04 -3.22
CA ARG A 844 28.35 16.51 -2.60
C ARG A 844 29.48 15.49 -2.72
N LYS A 845 29.20 14.22 -2.43
CA LYS A 845 30.22 13.17 -2.46
C LYS A 845 30.58 12.71 -3.87
N ARG A 846 29.64 12.74 -4.82
CA ARG A 846 29.83 12.24 -6.20
C ARG A 846 30.26 13.32 -7.21
N GLN A 847 30.28 14.59 -6.83
CA GLN A 847 30.71 15.66 -7.73
C GLN A 847 32.16 15.47 -8.20
N ARG A 848 32.47 15.96 -9.40
CA ARG A 848 33.84 15.91 -9.95
C ARG A 848 34.80 16.67 -9.03
N GLY A 849 35.81 15.98 -8.52
CA GLY A 849 36.77 16.53 -7.55
C GLY A 849 36.43 16.22 -6.08
N GLY A 850 35.38 15.46 -5.78
CA GLY A 850 34.97 15.04 -4.44
C GLY A 850 34.27 16.15 -3.64
N ASP A 851 33.97 15.90 -2.37
CA ASP A 851 33.24 16.83 -1.48
C ASP A 851 34.09 18.06 -1.14
N ARG A 852 33.77 19.23 -1.72
CA ARG A 852 34.57 20.46 -1.61
C ARG A 852 33.76 21.58 -0.96
N ALA A 853 34.38 22.34 -0.06
CA ALA A 853 33.70 23.41 0.67
C ALA A 853 33.16 24.51 -0.26
N ALA A 854 33.89 24.83 -1.34
CA ALA A 854 33.48 25.81 -2.34
C ALA A 854 32.17 25.46 -3.09
N GLU A 855 31.81 24.18 -3.17
CA GLU A 855 30.61 23.70 -3.87
C GLU A 855 29.45 23.36 -2.92
N TYR A 856 29.63 23.52 -1.61
CA TYR A 856 28.68 23.09 -0.59
C TYR A 856 27.26 23.66 -0.80
N PHE A 857 27.14 24.97 -0.98
CA PHE A 857 25.84 25.63 -1.20
C PHE A 857 25.30 25.39 -2.61
N LYS A 858 26.17 25.24 -3.62
CA LYS A 858 25.78 24.92 -5.00
C LYS A 858 25.18 23.53 -5.14
N CYS A 859 25.69 22.55 -4.38
CA CYS A 859 25.08 21.21 -4.32
C CYS A 859 23.65 21.29 -3.77
N THR A 860 23.45 22.09 -2.73
CA THR A 860 22.11 22.29 -2.15
C THR A 860 21.19 22.96 -3.16
N GLN A 861 21.65 24.03 -3.82
CA GLN A 861 20.89 24.73 -4.85
C GLN A 861 20.54 23.84 -6.05
N SER A 862 21.48 23.00 -6.50
CA SER A 862 21.26 22.10 -7.64
C SER A 862 20.21 21.03 -7.37
N VAL A 863 20.12 20.52 -6.13
CA VAL A 863 19.16 19.46 -5.77
C VAL A 863 17.83 20.02 -5.31
N ALA A 864 17.87 21.09 -4.51
CA ALA A 864 16.68 21.63 -3.83
C ALA A 864 16.11 22.89 -4.50
N GLY A 865 16.76 23.44 -5.52
CA GLY A 865 16.39 24.71 -6.17
C GLY A 865 16.72 25.96 -5.35
N VAL A 866 17.26 25.80 -4.13
CA VAL A 866 17.48 26.86 -3.15
C VAL A 866 18.77 26.60 -2.37
N THR A 867 19.49 27.66 -2.00
CA THR A 867 20.76 27.54 -1.26
C THR A 867 20.55 27.22 0.22
N ASP A 868 19.44 27.69 0.81
CA ASP A 868 19.06 27.45 2.19
C ASP A 868 17.59 27.79 2.46
N THR A 869 16.85 26.90 3.12
CA THR A 869 15.44 27.10 3.51
C THR A 869 15.26 27.13 5.02
N ARG A 870 16.34 27.38 5.76
CA ARG A 870 16.26 27.50 7.22
C ARG A 870 15.37 28.68 7.60
N PHE A 871 14.37 28.41 8.42
CA PHE A 871 13.70 29.40 9.25
C PHE A 871 13.93 29.05 10.71
N GLN A 872 14.37 30.02 11.49
CA GLN A 872 14.61 29.91 12.93
C GLN A 872 13.69 30.83 13.73
N ALA A 873 12.82 31.58 13.04
CA ALA A 873 11.98 32.60 13.66
C ALA A 873 11.10 32.03 14.79
N LEU A 874 10.66 30.77 14.70
CA LEU A 874 9.76 30.13 15.68
C LEU A 874 10.48 29.56 16.92
N MET A 875 11.79 29.32 16.84
CA MET A 875 12.50 28.61 17.90
C MET A 875 12.61 29.35 19.27
N PRO A 876 12.55 30.71 19.37
CA PRO A 876 12.64 31.39 20.66
C PRO A 876 11.45 31.15 21.61
N ASP A 877 10.31 30.69 21.09
CA ASP A 877 9.06 30.59 21.85
C ASP A 877 9.19 29.71 23.11
N VAL A 878 9.93 28.60 23.01
CA VAL A 878 10.22 27.72 24.15
C VAL A 878 11.18 28.35 25.17
N LEU A 879 12.06 29.26 24.73
CA LEU A 879 12.92 30.02 25.64
C LEU A 879 12.10 31.05 26.42
N HIS A 880 11.14 31.70 25.74
CA HIS A 880 10.16 32.57 26.38
C HIS A 880 9.24 31.80 27.33
N TRP A 881 8.82 30.58 26.97
CA TRP A 881 8.05 29.73 27.87
C TRP A 881 8.81 29.40 29.16
N LEU A 882 10.12 29.19 29.08
CA LEU A 882 11.00 29.00 30.24
C LEU A 882 11.32 30.30 31.02
N GLY A 883 10.80 31.44 30.57
CA GLY A 883 11.03 32.75 31.20
C GLY A 883 12.45 33.31 31.00
N ILE A 884 13.20 32.81 30.02
CA ILE A 884 14.59 33.20 29.78
C ILE A 884 14.66 34.62 29.24
N LYS A 885 15.41 35.49 29.92
CA LYS A 885 15.70 36.86 29.48
C LYS A 885 17.17 37.05 29.06
N LYS A 886 18.06 36.18 29.54
CA LYS A 886 19.50 36.24 29.32
C LYS A 886 20.11 34.85 29.20
N ILE A 887 20.92 34.63 28.19
CA ILE A 887 21.73 33.43 27.98
C ILE A 887 23.20 33.83 28.13
N HIS A 888 23.86 33.23 29.12
CA HIS A 888 25.27 33.51 29.38
C HIS A 888 26.17 32.86 28.33
N ARG A 889 25.91 31.59 28.02
CA ARG A 889 26.71 30.80 27.08
C ARG A 889 25.81 30.13 26.05
N PHE A 890 25.85 30.61 24.81
CA PHE A 890 25.06 30.08 23.70
C PHE A 890 25.91 29.21 22.77
N ILE A 891 25.59 27.92 22.66
CA ILE A 891 26.41 26.96 21.90
C ILE A 891 25.87 26.83 20.46
N SER A 892 26.30 27.71 19.57
CA SER A 892 25.92 27.70 18.14
C SER A 892 26.75 28.66 17.28
N MET A 893 27.24 28.18 16.14
CA MET A 893 27.81 29.02 15.07
C MET A 893 26.76 29.69 14.17
N SER A 894 25.47 29.34 14.29
CA SER A 894 24.44 29.81 13.36
C SER A 894 23.95 31.21 13.70
N ASP A 895 24.21 32.18 12.82
CA ASP A 895 23.74 33.56 13.00
C ASP A 895 22.22 33.66 12.92
N MET A 896 21.59 32.87 12.05
CA MET A 896 20.12 32.77 12.00
C MET A 896 19.49 32.41 13.36
N LYS A 897 20.18 31.59 14.17
CA LYS A 897 19.72 31.20 15.51
C LYS A 897 19.96 32.33 16.51
N TYR A 898 21.15 32.90 16.48
CA TYR A 898 21.50 34.05 17.33
C TYR A 898 20.55 35.23 17.11
N GLU A 899 20.34 35.61 15.85
CA GLU A 899 19.46 36.71 15.47
C GLU A 899 18.00 36.44 15.85
N ALA A 900 17.50 35.23 15.59
CA ALA A 900 16.13 34.89 15.96
C ALA A 900 15.88 35.03 17.47
N ILE A 901 16.86 34.65 18.31
CA ILE A 901 16.75 34.80 19.77
C ILE A 901 16.84 36.27 20.17
N THR A 902 17.90 36.96 19.75
CA THR A 902 18.17 38.35 20.19
C THR A 902 17.12 39.35 19.71
N LYS A 903 16.57 39.16 18.50
CA LYS A 903 15.45 39.98 17.97
C LYS A 903 14.19 39.91 18.84
N THR A 904 14.03 38.87 19.65
CA THR A 904 12.90 38.72 20.57
C THR A 904 13.17 39.25 21.98
N GLY A 905 14.32 39.91 22.20
CA GLY A 905 14.67 40.58 23.46
C GLY A 905 15.41 39.71 24.47
N ILE A 906 15.91 38.53 24.08
CA ILE A 906 16.79 37.70 24.92
C ILE A 906 18.24 38.12 24.69
N GLU A 907 18.93 38.54 25.75
CA GLU A 907 20.36 38.88 25.70
C GLU A 907 21.19 37.59 25.55
N ILE A 908 22.19 37.59 24.66
CA ILE A 908 23.22 36.54 24.58
C ILE A 908 24.57 37.19 24.90
N VAL A 909 25.22 36.75 25.98
CA VAL A 909 26.51 37.30 26.43
C VAL A 909 27.66 36.75 25.59
N GLU A 910 27.76 35.43 25.49
CA GLU A 910 28.84 34.74 24.80
C GLU A 910 28.28 33.69 23.84
N ARG A 911 28.86 33.63 22.64
CA ARG A 911 28.68 32.50 21.71
C ARG A 911 29.88 31.58 21.84
N VAL A 912 29.64 30.36 22.32
CA VAL A 912 30.70 29.38 22.55
C VAL A 912 30.90 28.56 21.28
N GLU A 913 32.11 28.61 20.74
CA GLU A 913 32.53 27.84 19.56
C GLU A 913 32.82 26.38 19.92
N ILE A 914 32.63 25.47 18.96
CA ILE A 914 33.01 24.06 19.17
C ILE A 914 34.54 23.92 19.10
N PRO A 915 35.18 23.18 20.02
CA PRO A 915 36.62 22.90 19.93
C PRO A 915 36.99 22.16 18.62
N PRO A 916 38.07 22.56 17.90
CA PRO A 916 38.50 21.94 16.63
C PRO A 916 38.68 20.44 16.68
N GLU A 917 39.16 19.91 17.79
CA GLU A 917 39.38 18.48 18.02
C GLU A 917 38.09 17.64 18.09
N LEU A 918 36.94 18.28 18.30
CA LEU A 918 35.64 17.61 18.32
C LEU A 918 34.98 17.58 16.93
N VAL A 919 35.53 18.28 15.94
CA VAL A 919 34.98 18.35 14.58
C VAL A 919 35.53 17.19 13.73
N PRO A 920 34.68 16.30 13.21
CA PRO A 920 35.12 15.24 12.32
C PRO A 920 35.78 15.76 11.04
N ALA A 921 36.71 14.99 10.48
CA ALA A 921 37.46 15.41 9.28
C ALA A 921 36.56 15.77 8.09
N ASP A 922 35.52 14.97 7.81
CA ASP A 922 34.58 15.25 6.71
C ASP A 922 33.68 16.48 6.99
N ALA A 923 33.42 16.78 8.26
CA ALA A 923 32.61 17.93 8.68
C ALA A 923 33.38 19.26 8.57
N GLN A 924 34.71 19.23 8.38
CA GLN A 924 35.52 20.43 8.11
C GLN A 924 35.06 21.14 6.83
N VAL A 925 34.57 20.38 5.85
CA VAL A 925 33.96 20.92 4.61
C VAL A 925 32.78 21.85 4.95
N GLU A 926 31.92 21.42 5.87
CA GLU A 926 30.76 22.21 6.31
C GLU A 926 31.19 23.45 7.09
N ILE A 927 32.16 23.33 8.01
CA ILE A 927 32.65 24.49 8.79
C ILE A 927 33.28 25.52 7.87
N ALA A 928 34.22 25.10 7.00
CA ALA A 928 34.91 26.00 6.10
C ALA A 928 33.94 26.75 5.18
N ALA A 929 32.97 26.04 4.60
CA ALA A 929 31.95 26.63 3.74
C ALA A 929 31.09 27.67 4.50
N LYS A 930 30.66 27.35 5.72
CA LYS A 930 29.82 28.23 6.54
C LYS A 930 30.57 29.47 6.99
N VAL A 931 31.76 29.32 7.55
CA VAL A 931 32.58 30.45 8.02
C VAL A 931 32.88 31.40 6.86
N HIS A 932 33.21 30.86 5.69
CA HIS A 932 33.40 31.67 4.48
C HIS A 932 32.14 32.44 4.05
N HIS A 933 30.96 31.86 4.24
CA HIS A 933 29.67 32.51 3.98
C HIS A 933 29.20 33.39 5.16
N GLY A 934 30.10 33.77 6.06
CA GLY A 934 29.86 34.76 7.11
C GLY A 934 29.37 34.19 8.45
N TYR A 935 29.32 32.86 8.63
CA TYR A 935 28.92 32.26 9.90
C TYR A 935 29.96 32.52 10.99
N HIS A 936 29.49 32.67 12.23
CA HIS A 936 30.37 32.85 13.39
C HIS A 936 31.26 31.63 13.66
N GLY A 937 32.50 31.67 13.19
CA GLY A 937 33.57 30.71 13.48
C GLY A 937 34.40 31.05 14.72
N GLY A 938 34.03 32.07 15.48
CA GLY A 938 34.79 32.55 16.64
C GLY A 938 36.26 32.82 16.33
N LYS A 939 37.16 32.53 17.28
CA LYS A 939 38.62 32.70 17.12
C LYS A 939 39.29 31.43 16.60
N SER A 940 38.62 30.29 16.73
CA SER A 940 39.20 28.97 16.39
C SER A 940 39.08 28.62 14.91
N TYR A 941 38.20 29.28 14.15
CA TYR A 941 37.98 28.99 12.73
C TYR A 941 38.06 30.28 11.90
N GLU A 942 39.27 30.62 11.43
CA GLU A 942 39.50 31.65 10.40
C GLU A 942 39.79 30.99 9.04
N VAL A 943 38.97 31.30 8.03
CA VAL A 943 39.08 30.70 6.70
C VAL A 943 39.15 31.80 5.64
N ASP A 944 40.33 31.97 5.04
CA ASP A 944 40.50 32.82 3.85
C ASP A 944 39.95 32.12 2.59
N ALA A 945 39.79 32.88 1.50
CA ALA A 945 39.23 32.34 0.25
C ALA A 945 40.07 31.22 -0.37
N ASP A 946 41.39 31.22 -0.15
CA ASP A 946 42.31 30.21 -0.68
C ASP A 946 42.17 28.88 0.07
N LYS A 947 41.96 28.93 1.39
CA LYS A 947 41.72 27.76 2.26
C LYS A 947 40.40 27.06 1.93
N VAL A 948 39.33 27.77 1.59
CA VAL A 948 38.03 27.16 1.23
C VAL A 948 38.17 26.24 0.01
N ASN A 949 38.98 26.63 -0.97
CA ASN A 949 39.20 25.85 -2.18
C ASN A 949 40.07 24.60 -1.93
N GLN A 950 40.84 24.60 -0.85
CA GLN A 950 41.72 23.50 -0.44
C GLN A 950 41.01 22.48 0.49
N VAL A 951 39.95 22.89 1.18
CA VAL A 951 39.20 22.01 2.07
C VAL A 951 38.35 21.01 1.27
N LYS A 952 38.77 19.75 1.33
CA LYS A 952 38.13 18.62 0.68
C LYS A 952 37.85 17.51 1.70
N GLY A 953 36.64 16.95 1.66
CA GLY A 953 36.28 15.76 2.44
C GLY A 953 36.90 14.49 1.83
N ARG A 954 36.76 13.36 2.52
CA ARG A 954 37.25 12.07 2.01
C ARG A 954 36.62 11.71 0.67
N ASP A 955 37.39 10.97 -0.11
CA ASP A 955 36.93 10.38 -1.37
C ASP A 955 35.79 9.37 -1.11
N TYR A 956 34.87 9.30 -2.07
CA TYR A 956 33.75 8.35 -2.04
C TYR A 956 34.27 6.96 -2.37
N TYR A 957 34.09 6.00 -1.44
CA TYR A 957 34.50 4.60 -1.60
C TYR A 957 33.56 3.82 -2.53
#